data_AF-A0A165UC83-F1
#
_entry.id   AF-A0A165UC83-F1
#
_cell.length_a   1.000
_cell.length_b   1.000
_cell.length_c   1.000
_cell.angle_alpha   90.00
_cell.angle_beta   90.00
_cell.angle_gamma   90.00
#
_symmetry.space_group_name_H-M   'P 1'
#
loop_
_entity.id
_entity.type
_entity.pdbx_description
1 polymer ?
#
loop_
_entity_poly.entity_id
_entity_poly.type
_entity_poly.pdbx_seq_one_letter_code
_entity_poly.pdbx_strand_id
1 'polypeptide(L)'
;MPEPETRTAPPESQMSSAEESWALQMYKVLGEEFPLMSQAFSVLYVAERERERTELAEATAQMDEHDLYLAERDARRAAAAVMTFDDTDRVFELKDEMKLLEDNPLEMIDMPDAPDTTFGSVISDQIAAFRLQKEELFLEVQVFKGLEDEKMAFTTANELVGMLLDKAFIQSGVYNFAACEVTLAEVERKLKDMKNLLLDAQVHPATYVSSEDQVLIAQDVKKVKEIIFDMQDIGYTGLGTILLIEMNQYQDAVLRPEDPRWKELLSDAEACKKALPELRSSAKYIETLCESMTMARPTTAATDTLEELRDYQSDSSRDLSATLRAIATLKGVAARRERWIKQDEWAQNNLDGRTQAYRKQLEKFVVFDADHQVVTKESKTEARARAVDTEGLDKDVMATIPKRPDRKDVKAVPRATINKLLESLEFLDELRSSGVTGMEAIALEEFIKTEDILAGINANPTGYDDLQTRTQKILDKVADTKTGKKAIYYIEAKMNLEEDVRLLREQAPDMNINKALGRCNKLDGGRLQPLLRQLDDAVSFRAVFEMKLDPIEKTFKEIPSLLAKLGAARPELADRFKRIRQPKHEKVYHGELELELKQAQVTAHNADTVDDLKEAISQVNAVKVKADKYVEELRARVALLGEDVDGPVTTPERDEFFEKIEEDYKAGVQLEIDRKIAKGKFNETSRPMKDELEMLTAKAKSWKGAKALLTRFPRIDTANYDPTRFKDLLAEVKLLEQECAVNSSYEENMDRLKELKGMYDAMRGELTGFREDIAKDVVKAAEKAVARMESAKTFAEGDFITDVAKQQEAGENYVDTSSLKRFTTCVSKPIIPGELRAHALIIGDKKKTLEERKKAREDALRIVRPLLARLDSDKAIKLYRRHPFGLDNDINVLRPVLVQLEVKLLTLAS
;
A
#
# COMPACT_ATOMS: atom_id res chain seq x y z
N MET A 1 -99.01 1.23 19.10
CA MET A 1 -97.74 1.69 19.68
C MET A 1 -97.37 0.78 20.82
N PRO A 2 -96.28 0.00 20.68
CA PRO A 2 -95.38 -0.37 21.76
C PRO A 2 -94.12 0.54 21.71
N GLU A 3 -93.49 0.71 22.86
CA GLU A 3 -92.39 1.65 23.14
C GLU A 3 -91.08 1.31 22.38
N PRO A 4 -90.26 2.31 22.03
CA PRO A 4 -88.91 2.06 21.55
C PRO A 4 -88.01 1.69 22.74
N GLU A 5 -87.43 0.50 22.72
CA GLU A 5 -86.33 0.14 23.62
C GLU A 5 -85.15 1.06 23.35
N THR A 6 -84.78 1.86 24.35
CA THR A 6 -83.52 2.58 24.43
C THR A 6 -82.36 1.59 24.38
N ARG A 7 -81.72 1.45 23.20
CA ARG A 7 -80.38 0.88 23.09
C ARG A 7 -79.34 1.96 23.34
N THR A 8 -78.95 2.07 24.61
CA THR A 8 -77.66 2.64 25.01
C THR A 8 -76.54 1.97 24.24
N ALA A 9 -75.69 2.74 23.57
CA ALA A 9 -74.43 2.25 23.02
C ALA A 9 -73.65 1.52 24.14
N PRO A 10 -73.05 0.34 23.86
CA PRO A 10 -72.20 -0.32 24.84
C PRO A 10 -70.98 0.57 25.11
N PRO A 11 -70.42 0.54 26.32
CA PRO A 11 -69.22 1.31 26.65
C PRO A 11 -68.06 0.89 25.73
N GLU A 12 -67.19 1.83 25.38
CA GLU A 12 -66.04 1.70 24.43
C GLU A 12 -65.02 0.59 24.80
N SER A 13 -65.25 -0.19 25.85
CA SER A 13 -64.38 -1.28 26.31
C SER A 13 -64.92 -2.69 26.00
N GLN A 14 -65.94 -2.85 25.15
CA GLN A 14 -66.38 -4.17 24.69
C GLN A 14 -66.05 -4.33 23.20
N MET A 15 -65.27 -5.37 22.89
CA MET A 15 -65.01 -5.80 21.51
C MET A 15 -66.34 -5.97 20.77
N SER A 16 -66.40 -5.54 19.52
CA SER A 16 -67.57 -5.80 18.69
C SER A 16 -67.82 -7.30 18.57
N SER A 17 -69.05 -7.73 18.26
CA SER A 17 -69.35 -9.17 18.13
C SER A 17 -68.49 -9.89 17.08
N ALA A 18 -67.99 -9.16 16.08
CA ALA A 18 -67.05 -9.68 15.09
C ALA A 18 -65.63 -9.84 15.67
N GLU A 19 -65.16 -8.86 16.44
CA GLU A 19 -63.86 -8.90 17.11
C GLU A 19 -63.83 -9.94 18.23
N GLU A 20 -64.91 -10.07 19.01
CA GLU A 20 -65.03 -11.07 20.07
C GLU A 20 -65.07 -12.49 19.48
N SER A 21 -65.79 -12.70 18.37
CA SER A 21 -65.80 -13.96 17.62
C SER A 21 -64.42 -14.29 17.04
N TRP A 22 -63.71 -13.31 16.50
CA TRP A 22 -62.36 -13.48 15.95
C TRP A 22 -61.35 -13.78 17.06
N ALA A 23 -61.41 -13.07 18.18
CA ALA A 23 -60.55 -13.29 19.34
C ALA A 23 -60.81 -14.65 19.98
N LEU A 24 -62.07 -15.10 20.09
CA LEU A 24 -62.42 -16.45 20.55
C LEU A 24 -61.90 -17.53 19.60
N GLN A 25 -61.97 -17.33 18.28
CA GLN A 25 -61.37 -18.25 17.31
C GLN A 25 -59.85 -18.30 17.43
N MET A 26 -59.17 -17.15 17.53
CA MET A 26 -57.72 -17.09 17.68
C MET A 26 -57.23 -17.64 19.02
N TYR A 27 -57.96 -17.40 20.11
CA TYR A 27 -57.66 -17.99 21.41
C TYR A 27 -57.82 -19.51 21.40
N LYS A 28 -58.80 -20.03 20.66
CA LYS A 28 -59.00 -21.48 20.50
C LYS A 28 -57.89 -22.14 19.68
N VAL A 29 -57.49 -21.51 18.57
CA VAL A 29 -56.41 -21.99 17.71
C VAL A 29 -55.05 -21.89 18.42
N LEU A 30 -54.75 -20.75 19.04
CA LEU A 30 -53.45 -20.50 19.70
C LEU A 30 -53.34 -21.13 21.11
N GLY A 31 -54.46 -21.33 21.80
CA GLY A 31 -54.50 -21.79 23.19
C GLY A 31 -54.85 -23.27 23.37
N GLU A 32 -55.59 -23.90 22.45
CA GLU A 32 -56.03 -25.31 22.59
C GLU A 32 -55.42 -26.26 21.54
N GLU A 33 -55.17 -25.82 20.30
CA GLU A 33 -54.67 -26.69 19.21
C GLU A 33 -53.14 -26.83 19.14
N PHE A 34 -52.39 -25.80 19.56
CA PHE A 34 -50.93 -25.79 19.46
C PHE A 34 -50.26 -25.67 20.85
N PRO A 35 -49.48 -26.67 21.31
CA PRO A 35 -48.83 -26.64 22.63
C PRO A 35 -47.74 -25.56 22.77
N LEU A 36 -47.20 -25.04 21.67
CA LEU A 36 -46.10 -24.07 21.62
C LEU A 36 -46.33 -23.00 20.54
N MET A 37 -46.09 -21.74 20.89
CA MET A 37 -46.31 -20.59 20.01
C MET A 37 -45.49 -20.65 18.71
N SER A 38 -44.29 -21.26 18.75
CA SER A 38 -43.43 -21.47 17.58
C SER A 38 -44.01 -22.47 16.57
N GLN A 39 -44.75 -23.49 17.03
CA GLN A 39 -45.45 -24.42 16.14
C GLN A 39 -46.64 -23.73 15.46
N ALA A 40 -47.40 -22.94 16.21
CA ALA A 40 -48.50 -22.14 15.66
C ALA A 40 -48.00 -21.17 14.56
N PHE A 41 -46.88 -20.47 14.80
CA PHE A 41 -46.26 -19.61 13.78
C PHE A 41 -45.81 -20.39 12.55
N SER A 42 -45.19 -21.56 12.70
CA SER A 42 -44.75 -22.34 11.54
C SER A 42 -45.90 -22.86 10.69
N VAL A 43 -47.00 -23.29 11.33
CA VAL A 43 -48.16 -23.84 10.64
C VAL A 43 -48.97 -22.72 9.98
N LEU A 44 -49.16 -21.58 10.66
CA LEU A 44 -49.79 -20.40 10.08
C LEU A 44 -48.97 -19.82 8.91
N TYR A 45 -47.65 -19.77 9.02
CA TYR A 45 -46.78 -19.31 7.94
C TYR A 45 -46.84 -20.23 6.72
N VAL A 46 -46.86 -21.54 6.92
CA VAL A 46 -47.02 -22.51 5.81
C VAL A 46 -48.40 -22.41 5.18
N ALA A 47 -49.46 -22.32 5.99
CA ALA A 47 -50.82 -22.17 5.51
C ALA A 47 -51.03 -20.88 4.73
N GLU A 48 -50.44 -19.77 5.17
CA GLU A 48 -50.58 -18.48 4.48
C GLU A 48 -49.75 -18.42 3.21
N ARG A 49 -48.60 -19.11 3.17
CA ARG A 49 -47.81 -19.26 1.95
C ARG A 49 -48.48 -20.19 0.92
N GLU A 50 -49.19 -21.23 1.39
CA GLU A 50 -50.02 -22.07 0.51
C GLU A 50 -51.23 -21.28 0.00
N ARG A 51 -51.84 -20.45 0.86
CA ARG A 51 -52.93 -19.55 0.48
C ARG A 51 -52.50 -18.51 -0.55
N GLU A 52 -51.38 -17.81 -0.34
CA GLU A 52 -50.79 -16.88 -1.31
C GLU A 52 -50.49 -17.57 -2.64
N ARG A 53 -49.99 -18.81 -2.61
CA ARG A 53 -49.76 -19.60 -3.83
C ARG A 53 -51.04 -19.98 -4.55
N THR A 54 -52.10 -20.36 -3.83
CA THR A 54 -53.41 -20.65 -4.44
C THR A 54 -54.08 -19.37 -4.95
N GLU A 55 -53.97 -18.25 -4.24
CA GLU A 55 -54.50 -16.96 -4.66
C GLU A 55 -53.76 -16.43 -5.89
N LEU A 56 -52.43 -16.60 -5.97
CA LEU A 56 -51.63 -16.30 -7.17
C LEU A 56 -51.98 -17.22 -8.35
N ALA A 57 -52.20 -18.52 -8.10
CA ALA A 57 -52.58 -19.49 -9.13
C ALA A 57 -54.00 -19.25 -9.66
N GLU A 58 -54.95 -18.88 -8.80
CA GLU A 58 -56.31 -18.52 -9.17
C GLU A 58 -56.36 -17.16 -9.87
N ALA A 59 -55.54 -16.19 -9.44
CA ALA A 59 -55.38 -14.90 -10.11
C ALA A 59 -54.77 -15.07 -11.51
N THR A 60 -53.71 -15.86 -11.68
CA THR A 60 -53.12 -16.14 -13.00
C THR A 60 -54.02 -16.97 -13.91
N ALA A 61 -54.88 -17.85 -13.37
CA ALA A 61 -55.87 -18.60 -14.15
C ALA A 61 -57.04 -17.75 -14.66
N GLN A 62 -57.25 -16.55 -14.11
CA GLN A 62 -58.32 -15.61 -14.51
C GLN A 62 -57.81 -14.47 -15.41
N MET A 63 -56.51 -14.39 -15.70
CA MET A 63 -55.92 -13.37 -16.55
C MET A 63 -56.07 -13.74 -18.03
N ASP A 64 -56.56 -12.80 -18.85
CA ASP A 64 -56.57 -12.95 -20.31
C ASP A 64 -55.12 -13.01 -20.85
N GLU A 65 -54.89 -13.56 -22.05
CA GLU A 65 -53.54 -13.65 -22.64
C GLU A 65 -52.82 -12.29 -22.72
N HIS A 66 -53.58 -11.19 -22.85
CA HIS A 66 -53.03 -9.84 -22.81
C HIS A 66 -52.57 -9.41 -21.41
N ASP A 67 -53.31 -9.77 -20.37
CA ASP A 67 -52.95 -9.46 -18.98
C ASP A 67 -51.77 -10.32 -18.53
N LEU A 68 -51.71 -11.58 -18.95
CA LEU A 68 -50.55 -12.46 -18.75
C LEU A 68 -49.29 -11.87 -19.40
N TYR A 69 -49.41 -11.37 -20.64
CA TYR A 69 -48.31 -10.68 -21.32
C TYR A 69 -47.86 -9.41 -20.58
N LEU A 70 -48.79 -8.59 -20.09
CA LEU A 70 -48.47 -7.38 -19.33
C LEU A 70 -47.80 -7.72 -17.99
N ALA A 71 -48.30 -8.72 -17.28
CA ALA A 71 -47.73 -9.18 -16.01
C ALA A 71 -46.34 -9.79 -16.19
N GLU A 72 -46.13 -10.59 -17.23
CA GLU A 72 -44.82 -11.15 -17.57
C GLU A 72 -43.82 -10.05 -17.96
N ARG A 73 -44.27 -9.03 -18.71
CA ARG A 73 -43.43 -7.87 -19.04
C ARG A 73 -43.05 -7.06 -17.80
N ASP A 74 -44.01 -6.78 -16.92
CA ASP A 74 -43.76 -6.00 -15.71
C ASP A 74 -42.90 -6.79 -14.70
N ALA A 75 -43.05 -8.11 -14.62
CA ALA A 75 -42.20 -8.98 -13.82
C ALA A 75 -40.75 -9.01 -14.34
N ARG A 76 -40.54 -9.07 -15.66
CA ARG A 76 -39.21 -8.99 -16.27
C ARG A 76 -38.54 -7.66 -16.04
N ARG A 77 -39.29 -6.57 -16.22
CA ARG A 77 -38.85 -5.21 -15.91
C ARG A 77 -38.43 -5.07 -14.44
N ALA A 78 -39.23 -5.60 -13.51
CA ALA A 78 -38.91 -5.59 -12.09
C ALA A 78 -37.65 -6.43 -11.77
N ALA A 79 -37.51 -7.61 -12.38
CA ALA A 79 -36.32 -8.45 -12.22
C ALA A 79 -35.05 -7.76 -12.75
N ALA A 80 -35.13 -7.10 -13.91
CA ALA A 80 -34.03 -6.31 -14.46
C ALA A 80 -33.69 -5.11 -13.60
N ALA A 81 -34.68 -4.41 -13.04
CA ALA A 81 -34.46 -3.30 -12.13
C ALA A 81 -33.79 -3.75 -10.81
N VAL A 82 -34.19 -4.89 -10.25
CA VAL A 82 -33.55 -5.50 -9.07
C VAL A 82 -32.11 -5.90 -9.39
N MET A 83 -31.89 -6.58 -10.53
CA MET A 83 -30.54 -6.95 -10.95
C MET A 83 -29.66 -5.72 -11.18
N THR A 84 -30.19 -4.67 -11.80
CA THR A 84 -29.48 -3.39 -11.98
C THR A 84 -29.11 -2.80 -10.62
N PHE A 85 -30.03 -2.78 -9.66
CA PHE A 85 -29.78 -2.26 -8.32
C PHE A 85 -28.67 -3.05 -7.61
N ASP A 86 -28.79 -4.38 -7.57
CA ASP A 86 -27.81 -5.27 -6.95
C ASP A 86 -26.43 -5.16 -7.63
N ASP A 87 -26.39 -5.12 -8.97
CA ASP A 87 -25.15 -4.99 -9.73
C ASP A 87 -24.54 -3.61 -9.59
N THR A 88 -25.35 -2.55 -9.50
CA THR A 88 -24.86 -1.18 -9.28
C THR A 88 -24.22 -1.06 -7.91
N ASP A 89 -24.87 -1.60 -6.88
CA ASP A 89 -24.31 -1.65 -5.51
C ASP A 89 -23.01 -2.46 -5.50
N ARG A 90 -22.99 -3.64 -6.15
CA ARG A 90 -21.77 -4.44 -6.29
C ARG A 90 -20.70 -3.74 -7.12
N VAL A 91 -21.05 -2.95 -8.14
CA VAL A 91 -20.11 -2.11 -8.90
C VAL A 91 -19.50 -1.04 -7.99
N PHE A 92 -20.28 -0.41 -7.12
CA PHE A 92 -19.75 0.56 -6.16
C PHE A 92 -18.81 -0.10 -5.16
N GLU A 93 -19.19 -1.24 -4.59
CA GLU A 93 -18.33 -2.03 -3.70
C GLU A 93 -17.04 -2.44 -4.42
N LEU A 94 -17.16 -2.98 -5.63
CA LEU A 94 -16.03 -3.49 -6.40
C LEU A 94 -15.12 -2.37 -6.88
N LYS A 95 -15.63 -1.15 -7.14
CA LYS A 95 -14.80 0.02 -7.40
C LYS A 95 -13.94 0.38 -6.19
N ASP A 96 -14.51 0.30 -4.99
CA ASP A 96 -13.76 0.50 -3.76
C ASP A 96 -12.76 -0.66 -3.53
N GLU A 97 -13.15 -1.93 -3.75
CA GLU A 97 -12.24 -3.10 -3.66
C GLU A 97 -11.10 -3.04 -4.69
N MET A 98 -11.39 -2.68 -5.94
CA MET A 98 -10.41 -2.55 -7.02
C MET A 98 -9.39 -1.46 -6.72
N LYS A 99 -9.85 -0.33 -6.18
CA LYS A 99 -8.97 0.74 -5.75
C LYS A 99 -8.02 0.27 -4.64
N LEU A 100 -8.54 -0.47 -3.65
CA LEU A 100 -7.72 -1.08 -2.59
C LEU A 100 -6.72 -2.09 -3.15
N LEU A 101 -7.12 -2.92 -4.12
CA LEU A 101 -6.28 -3.94 -4.75
C LEU A 101 -5.20 -3.36 -5.68
N GLU A 102 -5.50 -2.29 -6.42
CA GLU A 102 -4.54 -1.58 -7.26
C GLU A 102 -3.51 -0.81 -6.43
N ASP A 103 -3.93 -0.23 -5.30
CA ASP A 103 -3.08 0.55 -4.41
C ASP A 103 -2.14 -0.37 -3.59
N ASN A 104 -2.60 -1.55 -3.12
CA ASN A 104 -1.76 -2.46 -2.33
C ASN A 104 -2.14 -3.96 -2.46
N PRO A 105 -1.77 -4.64 -3.56
CA PRO A 105 -2.24 -5.98 -3.87
C PRO A 105 -1.70 -7.06 -2.92
N LEU A 106 -0.60 -6.83 -2.19
CA LEU A 106 -0.02 -7.82 -1.26
C LEU A 106 -0.63 -7.77 0.16
N GLU A 107 -1.27 -6.66 0.53
CA GLU A 107 -1.88 -6.47 1.86
C GLU A 107 -3.37 -6.80 1.87
N MET A 108 -4.05 -6.60 0.75
CA MET A 108 -5.48 -6.92 0.57
C MET A 108 -5.73 -8.40 0.28
N ILE A 109 -4.67 -9.16 0.06
CA ILE A 109 -4.71 -10.53 -0.44
C ILE A 109 -3.93 -11.42 0.52
N ASP A 110 -4.64 -12.33 1.18
CA ASP A 110 -4.02 -13.28 2.11
C ASP A 110 -3.09 -14.22 1.31
N MET A 111 -1.78 -13.97 1.40
CA MET A 111 -0.79 -14.69 0.61
C MET A 111 -0.64 -16.12 1.13
N PRO A 112 -0.75 -17.15 0.28
CA PRO A 112 -0.49 -18.51 0.71
C PRO A 112 0.98 -18.67 1.11
N ASP A 113 1.23 -19.38 2.23
CA ASP A 113 2.58 -19.65 2.76
C ASP A 113 3.54 -20.27 1.72
N ALA A 114 2.99 -20.94 0.70
CA ALA A 114 3.72 -21.43 -0.47
C ALA A 114 2.86 -21.31 -1.75
N PRO A 115 3.23 -20.46 -2.73
CA PRO A 115 2.48 -20.32 -3.97
C PRO A 115 2.68 -21.54 -4.89
N ASP A 116 1.58 -22.19 -5.28
CA ASP A 116 1.61 -23.25 -6.28
C ASP A 116 1.63 -22.66 -7.70
N THR A 117 2.82 -22.55 -8.27
CA THR A 117 3.04 -21.97 -9.60
C THR A 117 2.41 -22.78 -10.75
N THR A 118 1.94 -24.01 -10.50
CA THR A 118 1.34 -24.85 -11.56
C THR A 118 -0.05 -24.39 -12.00
N PHE A 119 -0.75 -23.61 -11.16
CA PHE A 119 -2.09 -23.09 -11.48
C PHE A 119 -2.09 -21.75 -12.24
N GLY A 120 -0.96 -21.04 -12.27
CA GLY A 120 -0.89 -19.69 -12.84
C GLY A 120 -1.25 -19.61 -14.33
N SER A 121 -0.87 -20.63 -15.12
CA SER A 121 -1.23 -20.67 -16.54
C SER A 121 -2.71 -20.95 -16.75
N VAL A 122 -3.31 -21.85 -15.95
CA VAL A 122 -4.74 -22.21 -16.05
C VAL A 122 -5.63 -21.00 -15.72
N ILE A 123 -5.31 -20.29 -14.64
CA ILE A 123 -6.05 -19.08 -14.23
C ILE A 123 -5.91 -17.98 -15.27
N SER A 124 -4.71 -17.78 -15.84
CA SER A 124 -4.47 -16.77 -16.88
C SER A 124 -5.27 -17.08 -18.15
N ASP A 125 -5.29 -18.34 -18.58
CA ASP A 125 -6.08 -18.79 -19.73
C ASP A 125 -7.58 -18.63 -19.48
N GLN A 126 -8.04 -18.87 -18.24
CA GLN A 126 -9.44 -18.72 -17.85
C GLN A 126 -9.87 -17.24 -17.80
N ILE A 127 -9.03 -16.34 -17.28
CA ILE A 127 -9.26 -14.88 -17.33
C ILE A 127 -9.35 -14.42 -18.80
N ALA A 128 -8.45 -14.88 -19.66
CA ALA A 128 -8.48 -14.54 -21.08
C ALA A 128 -9.75 -15.05 -21.77
N ALA A 129 -10.17 -16.29 -21.48
CA ALA A 129 -11.40 -16.88 -22.01
C ALA A 129 -12.65 -16.13 -21.55
N PHE A 130 -12.75 -15.75 -20.27
CA PHE A 130 -13.87 -14.97 -19.76
C PHE A 130 -13.88 -13.52 -20.26
N ARG A 131 -12.71 -12.89 -20.47
CA ARG A 131 -12.64 -11.60 -21.18
C ARG A 131 -13.20 -11.71 -22.59
N LEU A 132 -12.84 -12.75 -23.33
CA LEU A 132 -13.39 -12.99 -24.66
C LEU A 132 -14.91 -13.20 -24.59
N GLN A 133 -15.39 -14.05 -23.68
CA GLN A 133 -16.82 -14.34 -23.50
C GLN A 133 -17.64 -13.10 -23.10
N LYS A 134 -17.07 -12.22 -22.26
CA LYS A 134 -17.67 -10.94 -21.89
C LYS A 134 -17.87 -10.07 -23.13
N GLU A 135 -16.81 -9.87 -23.90
CA GLU A 135 -16.86 -9.04 -25.11
C GLU A 135 -17.83 -9.64 -26.15
N GLU A 136 -17.82 -10.97 -26.33
CA GLU A 136 -18.77 -11.70 -27.18
C GLU A 136 -20.22 -11.45 -26.80
N LEU A 137 -20.57 -11.58 -25.52
CA LEU A 137 -21.92 -11.31 -25.04
C LEU A 137 -22.28 -9.85 -25.22
N PHE A 138 -21.37 -8.93 -24.85
CA PHE A 138 -21.67 -7.51 -24.82
C PHE A 138 -21.91 -6.91 -26.21
N LEU A 139 -21.35 -7.51 -27.25
CA LEU A 139 -21.67 -7.14 -28.61
C LEU A 139 -23.20 -7.22 -28.80
N GLU A 140 -23.91 -8.22 -28.28
CA GLU A 140 -25.36 -8.38 -28.47
C GLU A 140 -26.28 -7.41 -27.70
N VAL A 141 -25.76 -6.34 -27.10
CA VAL A 141 -26.55 -5.32 -26.36
C VAL A 141 -27.71 -4.71 -27.16
N GLN A 142 -27.66 -4.70 -28.49
CA GLN A 142 -28.75 -4.23 -29.36
C GLN A 142 -30.06 -5.03 -29.24
N VAL A 143 -29.99 -6.29 -28.80
CA VAL A 143 -31.20 -7.11 -28.59
C VAL A 143 -32.16 -6.44 -27.59
N PHE A 144 -31.63 -5.62 -26.67
CA PHE A 144 -32.41 -4.89 -25.68
C PHE A 144 -33.00 -3.56 -26.17
N LYS A 145 -32.99 -3.28 -27.48
CA LYS A 145 -33.59 -2.06 -28.02
C LYS A 145 -35.08 -1.99 -27.70
N GLY A 146 -35.51 -0.95 -26.98
CA GLY A 146 -36.89 -0.81 -26.48
C GLY A 146 -37.18 -1.56 -25.17
N LEU A 147 -36.16 -2.18 -24.57
CA LEU A 147 -36.15 -2.84 -23.26
C LEU A 147 -35.11 -2.14 -22.36
N GLU A 148 -35.37 -0.88 -22.00
CA GLU A 148 -34.36 0.00 -21.40
C GLU A 148 -33.89 -0.48 -20.01
N ASP A 149 -34.78 -1.06 -19.19
CA ASP A 149 -34.42 -1.54 -17.86
C ASP A 149 -33.56 -2.81 -17.94
N GLU A 150 -33.90 -3.73 -18.86
CA GLU A 150 -33.13 -4.92 -19.17
C GLU A 150 -31.77 -4.59 -19.77
N LYS A 151 -31.71 -3.55 -20.63
CA LYS A 151 -30.46 -3.03 -21.18
C LYS A 151 -29.57 -2.42 -20.11
N MET A 152 -30.16 -1.66 -19.18
CA MET A 152 -29.44 -1.08 -18.06
C MET A 152 -28.87 -2.20 -17.16
N ALA A 153 -29.64 -3.25 -16.90
CA ALA A 153 -29.15 -4.43 -16.17
C ALA A 153 -27.99 -5.10 -16.89
N PHE A 154 -28.11 -5.32 -18.21
CA PHE A 154 -27.09 -5.98 -19.02
C PHE A 154 -25.79 -5.16 -19.12
N THR A 155 -25.89 -3.84 -19.26
CA THR A 155 -24.73 -2.94 -19.31
C THR A 155 -24.03 -2.81 -17.95
N THR A 156 -24.79 -2.75 -16.86
CA THR A 156 -24.25 -2.72 -15.49
C THR A 156 -23.56 -4.04 -15.15
N ALA A 157 -24.16 -5.17 -15.51
CA ALA A 157 -23.53 -6.49 -15.37
C ALA A 157 -22.23 -6.60 -16.18
N ASN A 158 -22.20 -6.05 -17.40
CA ASN A 158 -20.98 -6.02 -18.20
C ASN A 158 -19.86 -5.19 -17.55
N GLU A 159 -20.19 -4.03 -16.99
CA GLU A 159 -19.24 -3.21 -16.23
C GLU A 159 -18.70 -4.01 -15.03
N LEU A 160 -19.60 -4.63 -14.26
CA LEU A 160 -19.26 -5.48 -13.12
C LEU A 160 -18.32 -6.62 -13.50
N VAL A 161 -18.65 -7.39 -14.55
CA VAL A 161 -17.80 -8.49 -15.06
C VAL A 161 -16.41 -7.98 -15.46
N GLY A 162 -16.34 -6.80 -16.09
CA GLY A 162 -15.07 -6.17 -16.44
C GLY A 162 -14.17 -5.93 -15.22
N MET A 163 -14.72 -5.27 -14.20
CA MET A 163 -13.99 -4.99 -12.96
C MET A 163 -13.62 -6.27 -12.21
N LEU A 164 -14.48 -7.30 -12.22
CA LEU A 164 -14.17 -8.59 -11.58
C LEU A 164 -13.03 -9.31 -12.31
N LEU A 165 -12.96 -9.22 -13.64
CA LEU A 165 -11.86 -9.78 -14.42
C LEU A 165 -10.54 -9.05 -14.15
N ASP A 166 -10.57 -7.74 -13.98
CA ASP A 166 -9.40 -6.96 -13.61
C ASP A 166 -8.94 -7.29 -12.18
N LYS A 167 -9.90 -7.47 -11.24
CA LYS A 167 -9.64 -7.99 -9.89
C LYS A 167 -8.95 -9.35 -9.91
N ALA A 168 -9.48 -10.30 -10.69
CA ALA A 168 -8.91 -11.63 -10.84
C ALA A 168 -7.48 -11.58 -11.42
N PHE A 169 -7.24 -10.68 -12.37
CA PHE A 169 -5.91 -10.47 -12.94
C PHE A 169 -4.89 -10.00 -11.89
N ILE A 170 -5.26 -9.00 -11.09
CA ILE A 170 -4.41 -8.49 -9.99
C ILE A 170 -4.15 -9.60 -8.95
N GLN A 171 -5.18 -10.34 -8.55
CA GLN A 171 -5.06 -11.46 -7.60
C GLN A 171 -4.14 -12.58 -8.10
N SER A 172 -4.21 -12.89 -9.39
CA SER A 172 -3.32 -13.85 -10.03
C SER A 172 -1.86 -13.39 -10.06
N GLY A 173 -1.64 -12.07 -10.21
CA GLY A 173 -0.32 -11.43 -10.24
C GLY A 173 0.44 -11.51 -8.91
N VAL A 174 -0.26 -11.68 -7.79
CA VAL A 174 0.31 -11.91 -6.46
C VAL A 174 0.18 -13.36 -5.98
N TYR A 175 -0.11 -14.29 -6.88
CA TYR A 175 -0.19 -15.73 -6.61
C TYR A 175 -1.28 -16.17 -5.61
N ASN A 176 -2.33 -15.37 -5.40
CA ASN A 176 -3.50 -15.81 -4.62
C ASN A 176 -4.57 -16.42 -5.54
N PHE A 177 -4.32 -17.66 -5.93
CA PHE A 177 -5.20 -18.39 -6.83
C PHE A 177 -6.55 -18.75 -6.19
N ALA A 178 -6.63 -18.92 -4.86
CA ALA A 178 -7.90 -19.23 -4.18
C ALA A 178 -8.88 -18.04 -4.21
N ALA A 179 -8.40 -16.82 -3.94
CA ALA A 179 -9.21 -15.62 -4.10
C ALA A 179 -9.58 -15.37 -5.58
N CYS A 180 -8.65 -15.68 -6.49
CA CYS A 180 -8.90 -15.59 -7.92
C CYS A 180 -10.02 -16.55 -8.37
N GLU A 181 -10.05 -17.79 -7.87
CA GLU A 181 -11.13 -18.75 -8.17
C GLU A 181 -12.50 -18.25 -7.70
N VAL A 182 -12.58 -17.63 -6.52
CA VAL A 182 -13.83 -17.03 -6.01
C VAL A 182 -14.29 -15.88 -6.90
N THR A 183 -13.37 -14.97 -7.26
CA THR A 183 -13.67 -13.86 -8.17
C THR A 183 -14.10 -14.38 -9.55
N LEU A 184 -13.44 -15.41 -10.08
CA LEU A 184 -13.78 -16.02 -11.36
C LEU A 184 -15.11 -16.78 -11.33
N ALA A 185 -15.52 -17.35 -10.19
CA ALA A 185 -16.85 -17.92 -10.01
C ALA A 185 -17.95 -16.83 -10.02
N GLU A 186 -17.67 -15.65 -9.46
CA GLU A 186 -18.56 -14.49 -9.55
C GLU A 186 -18.69 -14.00 -11.01
N VAL A 187 -17.57 -13.93 -11.74
CA VAL A 187 -17.53 -13.65 -13.18
C VAL A 187 -18.38 -14.65 -13.96
N GLU A 188 -18.22 -15.96 -13.73
CA GLU A 188 -18.97 -16.99 -14.44
C GLU A 188 -20.48 -16.85 -14.19
N ARG A 189 -20.88 -16.60 -12.94
CA ARG A 189 -22.29 -16.35 -12.58
C ARG A 189 -22.82 -15.12 -13.32
N LYS A 190 -22.09 -14.02 -13.34
CA LYS A 190 -22.53 -12.78 -14.00
C LYS A 190 -22.55 -12.86 -15.52
N LEU A 191 -21.59 -13.56 -16.12
CA LEU A 191 -21.62 -13.91 -17.55
C LEU A 191 -22.85 -14.78 -17.88
N LYS A 192 -23.25 -15.67 -16.97
CA LYS A 192 -24.48 -16.47 -17.11
C LYS A 192 -25.73 -15.61 -16.96
N ASP A 193 -25.76 -14.67 -16.02
CA ASP A 193 -26.87 -13.72 -15.85
C ASP A 193 -27.03 -12.85 -17.11
N MET A 194 -25.93 -12.32 -17.64
CA MET A 194 -25.91 -11.59 -18.93
C MET A 194 -26.45 -12.46 -20.07
N LYS A 195 -26.01 -13.72 -20.16
CA LYS A 195 -26.49 -14.64 -21.19
C LYS A 195 -28.00 -14.94 -21.05
N ASN A 196 -28.49 -15.08 -19.82
CA ASN A 196 -29.91 -15.31 -19.56
C ASN A 196 -30.76 -14.07 -19.89
N LEU A 197 -30.34 -12.88 -19.49
CA LEU A 197 -30.97 -11.62 -19.89
C LEU A 197 -31.03 -11.48 -21.41
N LEU A 198 -29.94 -11.84 -22.09
CA LEU A 198 -29.88 -11.79 -23.54
C LEU A 198 -30.86 -12.79 -24.18
N LEU A 199 -30.92 -14.02 -23.68
CA LEU A 199 -31.87 -15.03 -24.14
C LEU A 199 -33.33 -14.60 -23.90
N ASP A 200 -33.62 -14.03 -22.74
CA ASP A 200 -34.95 -13.53 -22.39
C ASP A 200 -35.39 -12.39 -23.31
N ALA A 201 -34.50 -11.44 -23.59
CA ALA A 201 -34.74 -10.37 -24.54
C ALA A 201 -34.90 -10.86 -26.00
N GLN A 202 -34.25 -11.96 -26.37
CA GLN A 202 -34.44 -12.60 -27.69
C GLN A 202 -35.80 -13.31 -27.82
N VAL A 203 -36.27 -13.96 -26.76
CA VAL A 203 -37.56 -14.66 -26.74
C VAL A 203 -38.72 -13.66 -26.66
N HIS A 204 -38.52 -12.54 -25.96
CA HIS A 204 -39.54 -11.53 -25.73
C HIS A 204 -39.08 -10.13 -26.17
N PRO A 205 -38.83 -9.91 -27.47
CA PRO A 205 -38.36 -8.64 -27.98
C PRO A 205 -39.40 -7.52 -27.78
N ALA A 206 -38.95 -6.27 -27.69
CA ALA A 206 -39.84 -5.13 -27.64
C ALA A 206 -40.76 -5.09 -28.87
N THR A 207 -42.07 -4.91 -28.66
CA THR A 207 -43.06 -4.75 -29.73
C THR A 207 -42.93 -3.36 -30.35
N TYR A 208 -42.02 -3.21 -31.30
CA TYR A 208 -41.85 -1.99 -32.10
C TYR A 208 -42.08 -2.27 -33.58
N VAL A 209 -42.73 -1.35 -34.28
CA VAL A 209 -42.75 -1.33 -35.75
C VAL A 209 -41.39 -0.80 -36.20
N SER A 210 -40.48 -1.72 -36.58
CA SER A 210 -39.15 -1.35 -37.08
C SER A 210 -39.28 -0.49 -38.33
N SER A 211 -38.72 0.73 -38.31
CA SER A 211 -38.56 1.52 -39.53
C SER A 211 -37.43 0.92 -40.40
N GLU A 212 -37.44 1.20 -41.71
CA GLU A 212 -36.36 0.77 -42.62
C GLU A 212 -34.98 1.27 -42.15
N ASP A 213 -34.92 2.50 -41.62
CA ASP A 213 -33.72 3.11 -41.04
C ASP A 213 -33.14 2.30 -39.86
N GLN A 214 -34.01 1.74 -39.01
CA GLN A 214 -33.57 0.91 -37.88
C GLN A 214 -33.02 -0.44 -38.33
N VAL A 215 -33.55 -1.00 -39.43
CA VAL A 215 -33.01 -2.24 -40.04
C VAL A 215 -31.62 -1.98 -40.62
N LEU A 216 -31.43 -0.83 -41.27
CA LEU A 216 -30.12 -0.42 -41.81
C LEU A 216 -29.08 -0.24 -40.70
N ILE A 217 -29.43 0.49 -39.63
CA ILE A 217 -28.56 0.66 -38.45
C ILE A 217 -28.20 -0.70 -37.83
N ALA A 218 -29.16 -1.63 -37.70
CA ALA A 218 -28.88 -2.96 -37.16
C ALA A 218 -27.93 -3.80 -38.05
N GLN A 219 -28.06 -3.69 -39.38
CA GLN A 219 -27.12 -4.32 -40.32
C GLN A 219 -25.72 -3.73 -40.18
N ASP A 220 -25.63 -2.42 -40.01
CA ASP A 220 -24.38 -1.70 -39.82
C ASP A 220 -23.70 -2.04 -38.50
N VAL A 221 -24.45 -2.11 -37.40
CA VAL A 221 -23.96 -2.62 -36.11
C VAL A 221 -23.38 -4.02 -36.29
N LYS A 222 -24.10 -4.93 -36.96
CA LYS A 222 -23.60 -6.29 -37.19
C LYS A 222 -22.26 -6.30 -37.93
N LYS A 223 -22.11 -5.46 -38.97
CA LYS A 223 -20.83 -5.33 -39.69
C LYS A 223 -19.72 -4.81 -38.78
N VAL A 224 -19.99 -3.80 -37.95
CA VAL A 224 -18.99 -3.24 -37.02
C VAL A 224 -18.56 -4.28 -35.98
N LYS A 225 -19.50 -5.06 -35.44
CA LYS A 225 -19.18 -6.17 -34.52
C LYS A 225 -18.26 -7.22 -35.13
N GLU A 226 -18.56 -7.66 -36.35
CA GLU A 226 -17.70 -8.60 -37.07
C GLU A 226 -16.26 -8.06 -37.18
N ILE A 227 -16.11 -6.76 -37.42
CA ILE A 227 -14.80 -6.10 -37.52
C ILE A 227 -14.10 -6.00 -36.16
N ILE A 228 -14.83 -5.71 -35.08
CA ILE A 228 -14.30 -5.70 -33.71
C ILE A 228 -13.76 -7.08 -33.34
N PHE A 229 -14.54 -8.14 -33.61
CA PHE A 229 -14.11 -9.51 -33.40
C PHE A 229 -12.85 -9.85 -34.20
N ASP A 230 -12.84 -9.52 -35.48
CA ASP A 230 -11.68 -9.76 -36.33
C ASP A 230 -10.43 -9.03 -35.80
N MET A 231 -10.58 -7.82 -35.23
CA MET A 231 -9.48 -7.06 -34.61
C MET A 231 -8.97 -7.70 -33.32
N GLN A 232 -9.87 -8.18 -32.47
CA GLN A 232 -9.52 -8.87 -31.22
C GLN A 232 -8.83 -10.21 -31.50
N ASP A 233 -9.30 -10.97 -32.49
CA ASP A 233 -8.71 -12.26 -32.90
C ASP A 233 -7.24 -12.11 -33.35
N ILE A 234 -6.90 -10.98 -33.98
CA ILE A 234 -5.52 -10.69 -34.40
C ILE A 234 -4.69 -9.96 -33.33
N GLY A 235 -5.22 -9.80 -32.11
CA GLY A 235 -4.55 -9.24 -30.94
C GLY A 235 -4.60 -7.72 -30.80
N TYR A 236 -5.30 -6.97 -31.67
CA TYR A 236 -5.40 -5.51 -31.60
C TYR A 236 -6.62 -5.05 -30.77
N THR A 237 -6.62 -5.43 -29.50
CA THR A 237 -7.73 -5.16 -28.57
C THR A 237 -7.99 -3.67 -28.38
N GLY A 238 -6.96 -2.82 -28.37
CA GLY A 238 -7.12 -1.37 -28.19
C GLY A 238 -7.99 -0.71 -29.26
N LEU A 239 -7.79 -1.05 -30.54
CA LEU A 239 -8.61 -0.55 -31.64
C LEU A 239 -10.04 -1.11 -31.60
N GLY A 240 -10.19 -2.39 -31.21
CA GLY A 240 -11.49 -3.01 -31.00
C GLY A 240 -12.29 -2.31 -29.91
N THR A 241 -11.64 -1.95 -28.80
CA THR A 241 -12.26 -1.22 -27.68
C THR A 241 -12.72 0.18 -28.08
N ILE A 242 -11.95 0.92 -28.89
CA ILE A 242 -12.36 2.25 -29.38
C ILE A 242 -13.66 2.13 -30.22
N LEU A 243 -13.67 1.24 -31.21
CA LEU A 243 -14.84 1.00 -32.06
C LEU A 243 -16.06 0.55 -31.25
N LEU A 244 -15.86 -0.29 -30.24
CA LEU A 244 -16.93 -0.74 -29.35
C LEU A 244 -17.53 0.41 -28.53
N ILE A 245 -16.68 1.28 -27.97
CA ILE A 245 -17.13 2.46 -27.21
C ILE A 245 -17.95 3.38 -28.11
N GLU A 246 -17.44 3.72 -29.30
CA GLU A 246 -18.12 4.62 -30.24
C GLU A 246 -19.42 4.01 -30.79
N MET A 247 -19.41 2.72 -31.15
CA MET A 247 -20.61 2.00 -31.56
C MET A 247 -21.69 2.06 -30.49
N ASN A 248 -21.32 1.80 -29.23
CA ASN A 248 -22.27 1.82 -28.12
C ASN A 248 -22.81 3.21 -27.81
N GLN A 249 -21.99 4.26 -27.95
CA GLN A 249 -22.44 5.63 -27.74
C GLN A 249 -23.42 6.10 -28.83
N TYR A 250 -23.21 5.70 -30.08
CA TYR A 250 -23.99 6.23 -31.20
C TYR A 250 -25.23 5.41 -31.54
N GLN A 251 -25.22 4.10 -31.32
CA GLN A 251 -26.33 3.22 -31.71
C GLN A 251 -27.69 3.56 -31.07
N ASP A 252 -27.68 4.24 -29.92
CA ASP A 252 -28.90 4.65 -29.20
C ASP A 252 -29.30 6.10 -29.49
N ALA A 253 -28.33 6.96 -29.81
CA ALA A 253 -28.56 8.37 -30.08
C ALA A 253 -28.95 8.63 -31.54
N VAL A 254 -28.56 7.73 -32.45
CA VAL A 254 -28.74 7.89 -33.90
C VAL A 254 -30.06 7.29 -34.36
N LEU A 255 -30.91 8.14 -34.93
CA LEU A 255 -32.22 7.75 -35.47
C LEU A 255 -32.20 7.45 -36.98
N ARG A 256 -31.12 7.80 -37.70
CA ARG A 256 -30.98 7.66 -39.15
C ARG A 256 -29.56 7.26 -39.55
N PRO A 257 -29.38 6.35 -40.52
CA PRO A 257 -28.05 5.95 -41.02
C PRO A 257 -27.21 7.12 -41.55
N GLU A 258 -27.85 8.22 -41.97
CA GLU A 258 -27.14 9.37 -42.53
C GLU A 258 -26.45 10.26 -41.49
N ASP A 259 -26.64 9.99 -40.19
CA ASP A 259 -26.04 10.79 -39.12
C ASP A 259 -24.51 10.85 -39.27
N PRO A 260 -23.89 12.04 -39.23
CA PRO A 260 -22.44 12.20 -39.39
C PRO A 260 -21.63 11.32 -38.44
N ARG A 261 -22.08 11.15 -37.19
CA ARG A 261 -21.38 10.34 -36.18
C ARG A 261 -21.42 8.85 -36.53
N TRP A 262 -22.55 8.39 -37.06
CA TRP A 262 -22.72 7.01 -37.53
C TRP A 262 -21.88 6.73 -38.77
N LYS A 263 -21.82 7.68 -39.71
CA LYS A 263 -20.96 7.58 -40.89
C LYS A 263 -19.48 7.56 -40.57
N GLU A 264 -19.05 8.32 -39.57
CA GLU A 264 -17.67 8.35 -39.09
C GLU A 264 -17.27 6.99 -38.50
N LEU A 265 -18.09 6.46 -37.57
CA LEU A 265 -17.90 5.10 -37.03
C LEU A 265 -17.83 4.03 -38.14
N LEU A 266 -18.73 4.09 -39.12
CA LEU A 266 -18.74 3.15 -40.25
C LEU A 266 -17.49 3.27 -41.12
N SER A 267 -17.05 4.51 -41.38
CA SER A 267 -15.81 4.79 -42.10
C SER A 267 -14.59 4.21 -41.35
N ASP A 268 -14.54 4.39 -40.04
CA ASP A 268 -13.44 3.93 -39.20
C ASP A 268 -13.44 2.41 -39.06
N ALA A 269 -14.62 1.79 -38.88
CA ALA A 269 -14.78 0.34 -38.92
C ALA A 269 -14.36 -0.23 -40.28
N GLU A 270 -14.79 0.36 -41.39
CA GLU A 270 -14.34 -0.07 -42.73
C GLU A 270 -12.82 0.09 -42.93
N ALA A 271 -12.23 1.17 -42.42
CA ALA A 271 -10.80 1.39 -42.48
C ALA A 271 -10.04 0.32 -41.67
N CYS A 272 -10.54 0.01 -40.48
CA CYS A 272 -10.06 -1.09 -39.64
C CYS A 272 -10.16 -2.43 -40.40
N LYS A 273 -11.32 -2.75 -41.00
CA LYS A 273 -11.51 -3.97 -41.79
C LYS A 273 -10.51 -4.08 -42.94
N LYS A 274 -10.25 -2.98 -43.65
CA LYS A 274 -9.27 -2.92 -44.74
C LYS A 274 -7.83 -3.11 -44.24
N ALA A 275 -7.53 -2.67 -43.02
CA ALA A 275 -6.22 -2.78 -42.40
C ALA A 275 -5.93 -4.16 -41.76
N LEU A 276 -6.96 -4.96 -41.44
CA LEU A 276 -6.82 -6.28 -40.79
C LEU A 276 -5.73 -7.18 -41.40
N PRO A 277 -5.67 -7.40 -42.74
CA PRO A 277 -4.66 -8.28 -43.32
C PRO A 277 -3.23 -7.74 -43.13
N GLU A 278 -3.06 -6.41 -43.16
CA GLU A 278 -1.78 -5.76 -42.97
C GLU A 278 -1.31 -5.83 -41.52
N LEU A 279 -2.20 -5.56 -40.57
CA LEU A 279 -1.92 -5.64 -39.13
C LEU A 279 -1.58 -7.07 -38.70
N ARG A 280 -2.38 -8.05 -39.15
CA ARG A 280 -2.14 -9.48 -38.87
C ARG A 280 -0.82 -9.97 -39.46
N SER A 281 -0.58 -9.67 -40.74
CA SER A 281 0.66 -10.09 -41.39
C SER A 281 1.90 -9.42 -40.80
N SER A 282 1.78 -8.17 -40.36
CA SER A 282 2.89 -7.43 -39.74
C SER A 282 3.19 -7.91 -38.33
N ALA A 283 2.18 -8.13 -37.48
CA ALA A 283 2.35 -8.68 -36.14
C ALA A 283 2.99 -10.08 -36.20
N LYS A 284 2.41 -10.99 -37.00
CA LYS A 284 2.96 -12.34 -37.18
C LYS A 284 4.40 -12.33 -37.72
N TYR A 285 4.69 -11.41 -38.64
CA TYR A 285 6.05 -11.26 -39.16
C TYR A 285 7.01 -10.76 -38.08
N ILE A 286 6.62 -9.78 -37.26
CA ILE A 286 7.42 -9.30 -36.12
C ILE A 286 7.66 -10.44 -35.12
N GLU A 287 6.62 -11.19 -34.74
CA GLU A 287 6.72 -12.34 -33.84
C GLU A 287 7.66 -13.41 -34.38
N THR A 288 7.51 -13.78 -35.65
CA THR A 288 8.40 -14.74 -36.33
C THR A 288 9.85 -14.27 -36.31
N LEU A 289 10.08 -12.96 -36.49
CA LEU A 289 11.42 -12.38 -36.40
C LEU A 289 11.96 -12.41 -34.96
N CYS A 290 11.11 -12.22 -33.95
CA CYS A 290 11.51 -12.29 -32.54
C CYS A 290 11.83 -13.71 -32.08
N GLU A 291 11.00 -14.69 -32.45
CA GLU A 291 11.27 -16.12 -32.25
C GLU A 291 12.58 -16.52 -32.92
N SER A 292 12.74 -16.10 -34.17
CA SER A 292 13.96 -16.27 -34.95
C SER A 292 15.22 -15.71 -34.26
N MET A 293 15.15 -14.49 -33.73
CA MET A 293 16.22 -13.86 -32.94
C MET A 293 16.56 -14.70 -31.70
N THR A 294 15.52 -15.13 -30.97
CA THR A 294 15.65 -15.88 -29.70
C THR A 294 16.26 -17.26 -29.92
N MET A 295 15.86 -17.94 -31.01
CA MET A 295 16.39 -19.24 -31.41
C MET A 295 17.83 -19.17 -31.88
N ALA A 296 18.27 -18.03 -32.44
CA ALA A 296 19.66 -17.81 -32.79
C ALA A 296 20.51 -17.67 -31.52
N ARG A 297 20.15 -16.74 -30.61
CA ARG A 297 20.78 -16.51 -29.29
C ARG A 297 19.81 -15.80 -28.33
N PRO A 298 19.93 -15.95 -27.00
CA PRO A 298 19.19 -15.11 -26.04
C PRO A 298 19.58 -13.64 -26.21
N THR A 299 18.61 -12.77 -26.50
CA THR A 299 18.80 -11.33 -26.75
C THR A 299 17.70 -10.52 -26.06
N THR A 300 18.06 -9.38 -25.47
CA THR A 300 17.08 -8.45 -24.88
C THR A 300 16.31 -7.69 -25.97
N ALA A 301 16.90 -7.52 -27.14
CA ALA A 301 16.26 -6.85 -28.28
C ALA A 301 15.00 -7.58 -28.80
N ALA A 302 14.95 -8.93 -28.73
CA ALA A 302 13.76 -9.68 -29.10
C ALA A 302 12.63 -9.45 -28.10
N THR A 303 12.92 -9.51 -26.80
CA THR A 303 11.97 -9.25 -25.73
C THR A 303 11.43 -7.82 -25.80
N ASP A 304 12.30 -6.81 -25.96
CA ASP A 304 11.90 -5.41 -26.10
C ASP A 304 10.98 -5.19 -27.31
N THR A 305 11.25 -5.85 -28.45
CA THR A 305 10.42 -5.74 -29.65
C THR A 305 9.02 -6.32 -29.43
N LEU A 306 8.93 -7.46 -28.72
CA LEU A 306 7.66 -8.11 -28.39
C LEU A 306 6.84 -7.31 -27.38
N GLU A 307 7.49 -6.74 -26.37
CA GLU A 307 6.84 -5.84 -25.42
C GLU A 307 6.27 -4.61 -26.12
N GLU A 308 7.04 -3.98 -27.02
CA GLU A 308 6.56 -2.84 -27.81
C GLU A 308 5.38 -3.21 -28.72
N LEU A 309 5.38 -4.41 -29.32
CA LEU A 309 4.25 -4.91 -30.12
C LEU A 309 2.98 -5.03 -29.27
N ARG A 310 3.09 -5.63 -28.08
CA ARG A 310 1.97 -5.83 -27.15
C ARG A 310 1.43 -4.51 -26.61
N ASP A 311 2.31 -3.56 -26.31
CA ASP A 311 1.94 -2.20 -25.91
C ASP A 311 1.10 -1.54 -27.03
N TYR A 312 1.53 -1.61 -28.30
CA TYR A 312 0.77 -1.01 -29.41
C TYR A 312 -0.54 -1.74 -29.73
N GLN A 313 -0.61 -3.04 -29.46
CA GLN A 313 -1.81 -3.86 -29.66
C GLN A 313 -2.92 -3.56 -28.64
N SER A 314 -2.55 -3.21 -27.41
CA SER A 314 -3.47 -2.97 -26.29
C SER A 314 -3.78 -1.49 -26.02
N ASP A 315 -3.03 -0.56 -26.61
CA ASP A 315 -3.20 0.88 -26.39
C ASP A 315 -4.49 1.45 -27.03
N SER A 316 -5.51 1.65 -26.20
CA SER A 316 -6.81 2.24 -26.58
C SER A 316 -6.78 3.77 -26.75
N SER A 317 -5.64 4.43 -26.56
CA SER A 317 -5.49 5.88 -26.79
C SER A 317 -5.10 6.24 -28.22
N ARG A 318 -4.82 5.24 -29.07
CA ARG A 318 -4.32 5.44 -30.44
C ARG A 318 -5.38 5.13 -31.49
N ASP A 319 -5.48 6.01 -32.48
CA ASP A 319 -6.25 5.74 -33.69
C ASP A 319 -5.54 4.75 -34.64
N LEU A 320 -6.29 4.23 -35.61
CA LEU A 320 -5.78 3.29 -36.62
C LEU A 320 -4.54 3.82 -37.36
N SER A 321 -4.49 5.11 -37.69
CA SER A 321 -3.39 5.71 -38.44
C SER A 321 -2.09 5.72 -37.62
N ALA A 322 -2.20 5.97 -36.32
CA ALA A 322 -1.10 6.01 -35.38
C ALA A 322 -0.58 4.59 -35.13
N THR A 323 -1.50 3.62 -34.98
CA THR A 323 -1.17 2.21 -34.80
C THR A 323 -0.49 1.62 -36.04
N LEU A 324 -1.00 1.86 -37.25
CA LEU A 324 -0.36 1.41 -38.49
C LEU A 324 1.07 1.96 -38.65
N ARG A 325 1.27 3.25 -38.36
CA ARG A 325 2.61 3.86 -38.41
C ARG A 325 3.57 3.25 -37.37
N ALA A 326 3.09 3.00 -36.16
CA ALA A 326 3.87 2.37 -35.09
C ALA A 326 4.29 0.94 -35.48
N ILE A 327 3.34 0.13 -35.94
CA ILE A 327 3.58 -1.26 -36.35
C ILE A 327 4.49 -1.34 -37.58
N ALA A 328 4.30 -0.48 -38.59
CA ALA A 328 5.18 -0.44 -39.76
C ALA A 328 6.63 -0.08 -39.36
N THR A 329 6.79 0.85 -38.41
CA THR A 329 8.11 1.21 -37.88
C THR A 329 8.72 0.04 -37.11
N LEU A 330 7.95 -0.59 -36.21
CA LEU A 330 8.38 -1.74 -35.42
C LEU A 330 8.76 -2.94 -36.31
N LYS A 331 8.01 -3.17 -37.39
CA LYS A 331 8.32 -4.17 -38.42
C LYS A 331 9.68 -3.94 -39.05
N GLY A 332 9.98 -2.70 -39.42
CA GLY A 332 11.29 -2.32 -39.95
C GLY A 332 12.42 -2.53 -38.94
N VAL A 333 12.17 -2.19 -37.67
CA VAL A 333 13.11 -2.40 -36.56
C VAL A 333 13.36 -3.89 -36.33
N ALA A 334 12.32 -4.71 -36.24
CA ALA A 334 12.39 -6.15 -36.05
C ALA A 334 13.17 -6.84 -37.18
N ALA A 335 12.85 -6.53 -38.44
CA ALA A 335 13.51 -7.14 -39.60
C ALA A 335 15.00 -6.78 -39.66
N ARG A 336 15.34 -5.56 -39.24
CA ARG A 336 16.71 -5.08 -39.13
C ARG A 336 17.46 -5.79 -38.00
N ARG A 337 16.87 -5.88 -36.79
CA ARG A 337 17.44 -6.58 -35.62
C ARG A 337 17.67 -8.07 -35.91
N GLU A 338 16.71 -8.75 -36.52
CA GLU A 338 16.81 -10.18 -36.85
C GLU A 338 17.92 -10.47 -37.86
N ARG A 339 18.01 -9.67 -38.93
CA ARG A 339 19.09 -9.82 -39.91
C ARG A 339 20.45 -9.70 -39.26
N TRP A 340 20.59 -8.78 -38.32
CA TRP A 340 21.84 -8.53 -37.61
C TRP A 340 22.22 -9.69 -36.68
N ILE A 341 21.24 -10.27 -35.99
CA ILE A 341 21.47 -11.38 -35.07
C ILE A 341 21.81 -12.68 -35.81
N LYS A 342 21.25 -12.90 -37.02
CA LYS A 342 21.42 -14.13 -37.79
C LYS A 342 22.61 -14.20 -38.74
N GLN A 343 23.19 -13.08 -39.15
CA GLN A 343 24.28 -13.10 -40.12
C GLN A 343 25.61 -13.52 -39.45
N ASP A 344 26.00 -14.79 -39.66
CA ASP A 344 27.28 -15.38 -39.22
C ASP A 344 28.52 -14.72 -39.86
N GLU A 345 28.37 -14.01 -40.99
CA GLU A 345 29.46 -13.25 -41.62
C GLU A 345 29.62 -11.86 -40.95
N TRP A 346 29.93 -11.89 -39.65
CA TRP A 346 30.54 -10.78 -38.93
C TRP A 346 32.04 -10.67 -39.30
N ALA A 347 32.38 -10.90 -40.56
CA ALA A 347 33.74 -10.73 -41.06
C ALA A 347 34.10 -9.25 -40.88
N GLN A 348 35.22 -9.00 -40.21
CA GLN A 348 35.82 -7.71 -39.82
C GLN A 348 35.39 -6.46 -40.63
N ASN A 349 35.24 -6.59 -41.95
CA ASN A 349 34.77 -5.55 -42.87
C ASN A 349 33.41 -4.89 -42.51
N ASN A 350 32.42 -5.63 -41.99
CA ASN A 350 31.11 -5.05 -41.64
C ASN A 350 31.10 -4.40 -40.25
N LEU A 351 31.91 -4.91 -39.32
CA LEU A 351 32.11 -4.29 -38.01
C LEU A 351 32.78 -2.93 -38.18
N ASP A 352 33.90 -2.88 -38.92
CA ASP A 352 34.66 -1.65 -39.13
C ASP A 352 33.81 -0.56 -39.79
N GLY A 353 33.02 -0.91 -40.81
CA GLY A 353 32.11 0.02 -41.47
C GLY A 353 31.04 0.59 -40.53
N ARG A 354 30.49 -0.24 -39.63
CA ARG A 354 29.48 0.18 -38.65
C ARG A 354 30.07 0.96 -37.47
N THR A 355 31.21 0.56 -36.92
CA THR A 355 31.94 1.35 -35.91
C THR A 355 32.30 2.72 -36.45
N GLN A 356 32.73 2.81 -37.72
CA GLN A 356 32.97 4.09 -38.38
C GLN A 356 31.68 4.89 -38.60
N ALA A 357 30.57 4.26 -38.98
CA ALA A 357 29.28 4.93 -39.11
C ALA A 357 28.77 5.44 -37.76
N TYR A 358 28.90 4.64 -36.70
CA TYR A 358 28.58 5.00 -35.33
C TYR A 358 29.45 6.17 -34.86
N ARG A 359 30.76 6.12 -35.09
CA ARG A 359 31.69 7.23 -34.82
C ARG A 359 31.29 8.51 -35.56
N LYS A 360 30.92 8.44 -36.84
CA LYS A 360 30.40 9.58 -37.62
C LYS A 360 29.08 10.13 -37.08
N GLN A 361 28.22 9.29 -36.51
CA GLN A 361 27.01 9.78 -35.84
C GLN A 361 27.35 10.45 -34.51
N LEU A 362 28.34 9.94 -33.77
CA LEU A 362 28.84 10.53 -32.53
C LEU A 362 29.56 11.86 -32.75
N GLU A 363 30.20 12.09 -33.91
CA GLU A 363 30.81 13.37 -34.30
C GLU A 363 29.82 14.55 -34.25
N LYS A 364 28.51 14.27 -34.31
CA LYS A 364 27.47 15.29 -34.10
C LYS A 364 27.42 15.81 -32.67
N PHE A 365 27.87 15.02 -31.70
CA PHE A 365 27.74 15.27 -30.26
C PHE A 365 29.08 15.47 -29.54
N VAL A 366 30.18 14.94 -30.10
CA VAL A 366 31.54 15.01 -29.56
C VAL A 366 32.57 15.30 -30.66
N VAL A 367 33.69 15.91 -30.29
CA VAL A 367 34.78 16.24 -31.22
C VAL A 367 35.84 15.14 -31.18
N PHE A 368 36.15 14.58 -32.34
CA PHE A 368 37.29 13.68 -32.53
C PHE A 368 38.46 14.42 -33.19
N ASP A 369 39.70 14.00 -32.89
CA ASP A 369 40.89 14.49 -33.58
C ASP A 369 41.18 13.71 -34.88
N ALA A 370 42.28 14.04 -35.55
CA ALA A 370 42.69 13.40 -36.80
C ALA A 370 43.03 11.91 -36.65
N ASP A 371 43.37 11.46 -35.44
CA ASP A 371 43.69 10.07 -35.10
C ASP A 371 42.47 9.32 -34.54
N HIS A 372 41.29 9.91 -34.66
CA HIS A 372 40.02 9.40 -34.15
C HIS A 372 39.94 9.24 -32.63
N GLN A 373 40.77 9.96 -31.87
CA GLN A 373 40.68 10.03 -30.41
C GLN A 373 39.67 11.12 -30.02
N VAL A 374 38.96 10.89 -28.91
CA VAL A 374 38.02 11.88 -28.37
C VAL A 374 38.82 13.08 -27.86
N VAL A 375 38.59 14.26 -28.45
CA VAL A 375 39.18 15.50 -27.95
C VAL A 375 38.57 15.79 -26.60
N THR A 376 39.40 15.83 -25.55
CA THR A 376 38.95 16.15 -24.21
C THR A 376 39.30 17.58 -23.82
N LYS A 377 38.55 18.13 -22.86
CA LYS A 377 38.82 19.40 -22.19
C LYS A 377 38.83 19.17 -20.68
N GLU A 378 39.50 20.03 -19.94
CA GLU A 378 39.53 19.93 -18.48
C GLU A 378 38.14 20.19 -17.86
N SER A 379 37.73 19.32 -16.92
CA SER A 379 36.54 19.55 -16.09
C SER A 379 36.76 20.76 -15.17
N LYS A 380 35.92 21.80 -15.32
CA LYS A 380 35.98 23.01 -14.48
C LYS A 380 35.08 22.94 -13.24
N THR A 381 34.22 21.92 -13.13
CA THR A 381 33.05 21.94 -12.23
C THR A 381 33.19 21.15 -10.93
N GLU A 382 34.19 20.28 -10.76
CA GLU A 382 34.31 19.45 -9.54
C GLU A 382 35.66 19.54 -8.81
N ALA A 383 36.77 19.89 -9.47
CA ALA A 383 38.10 19.91 -8.85
C ALA A 383 38.39 21.21 -8.06
N ARG A 384 37.84 22.37 -8.47
CA ARG A 384 38.22 23.67 -7.89
C ARG A 384 37.67 23.96 -6.48
N ALA A 385 36.66 23.22 -6.02
CA ALA A 385 36.08 23.45 -4.69
C ALA A 385 36.66 22.53 -3.59
N ARG A 386 37.26 21.39 -3.96
CA ARG A 386 37.83 20.42 -3.01
C ARG A 386 39.34 20.52 -2.83
N ALA A 387 40.07 21.16 -3.75
CA ALA A 387 41.53 21.21 -3.75
C ALA A 387 42.14 22.48 -3.13
N VAL A 388 41.34 23.41 -2.58
CA VAL A 388 41.87 24.73 -2.19
C VAL A 388 42.55 24.74 -0.81
N ASP A 389 42.35 23.73 0.06
CA ASP A 389 42.85 23.79 1.45
C ASP A 389 43.55 22.52 1.99
N THR A 390 43.93 21.56 1.13
CA THR A 390 44.68 20.35 1.55
C THR A 390 46.04 20.25 0.87
N GLU A 391 47.11 20.52 1.62
CA GLU A 391 48.50 20.28 1.19
C GLU A 391 48.69 18.81 0.79
N GLY A 392 49.06 18.56 -0.49
CA GLY A 392 49.37 17.22 -1.02
C GLY A 392 48.46 16.70 -2.13
N LEU A 393 47.38 17.43 -2.48
CA LEU A 393 46.41 17.07 -3.52
C LEU A 393 46.62 17.78 -4.88
N ASP A 394 47.80 18.38 -5.10
CA ASP A 394 48.18 19.06 -6.35
C ASP A 394 48.20 18.14 -7.60
N LYS A 395 47.86 16.87 -7.43
CA LYS A 395 47.77 15.83 -8.47
C LYS A 395 46.41 15.15 -8.53
N ASP A 396 45.34 15.75 -7.98
CA ASP A 396 43.99 15.30 -8.32
C ASP A 396 43.82 15.41 -9.84
N VAL A 397 43.79 14.25 -10.49
CA VAL A 397 43.71 14.07 -11.94
C VAL A 397 42.54 14.91 -12.44
N MET A 398 42.85 16.01 -13.13
CA MET A 398 41.84 16.82 -13.80
C MET A 398 41.06 15.90 -14.72
N ALA A 399 39.82 15.55 -14.34
CA ALA A 399 39.01 14.66 -15.14
C ALA A 399 38.82 15.28 -16.53
N THR A 400 39.40 14.66 -17.54
CA THR A 400 39.29 15.05 -18.93
C THR A 400 37.90 14.68 -19.43
N ILE A 401 37.16 15.64 -19.97
CA ILE A 401 35.78 15.47 -20.39
C ILE A 401 35.67 15.62 -21.91
N PRO A 402 34.85 14.81 -22.61
CA PRO A 402 34.68 14.95 -24.06
C PRO A 402 34.28 16.37 -24.46
N LYS A 403 35.01 16.94 -25.41
CA LYS A 403 34.71 18.24 -25.99
C LYS A 403 33.48 18.10 -26.89
N ARG A 404 32.45 18.90 -26.62
CA ARG A 404 31.23 18.96 -27.45
C ARG A 404 31.39 20.02 -28.55
N PRO A 405 30.78 19.81 -29.74
CA PRO A 405 30.56 20.85 -30.74
C PRO A 405 29.82 22.07 -30.17
N ASP A 406 30.03 23.25 -30.74
CA ASP A 406 29.48 24.53 -30.24
C ASP A 406 27.98 24.74 -30.48
N ARG A 407 27.25 23.72 -30.94
CA ARG A 407 25.81 23.81 -31.26
C ARG A 407 24.94 23.72 -29.99
N LYS A 408 23.76 24.36 -30.01
CA LYS A 408 22.88 24.52 -28.84
C LYS A 408 22.12 23.23 -28.49
N ASP A 409 21.61 22.54 -29.50
CA ASP A 409 20.97 21.22 -29.45
C ASP A 409 21.90 20.15 -28.83
N VAL A 410 23.18 20.17 -29.17
CA VAL A 410 24.19 19.23 -28.62
C VAL A 410 24.43 19.43 -27.11
N LYS A 411 24.10 20.61 -26.57
CA LYS A 411 24.19 20.89 -25.13
C LYS A 411 22.99 20.33 -24.35
N ALA A 412 21.86 20.09 -25.01
CA ALA A 412 20.65 19.51 -24.39
C ALA A 412 20.82 18.01 -24.08
N VAL A 413 21.66 17.29 -24.83
CA VAL A 413 21.92 15.87 -24.55
C VAL A 413 22.69 15.71 -23.22
N PRO A 414 22.20 14.92 -22.26
CA PRO A 414 22.86 14.70 -20.98
C PRO A 414 24.27 14.14 -21.15
N ARG A 415 25.18 14.54 -20.25
CA ARG A 415 26.57 14.06 -20.28
C ARG A 415 26.67 12.55 -20.03
N ALA A 416 25.83 12.02 -19.16
CA ALA A 416 25.76 10.58 -18.91
C ALA A 416 25.47 9.81 -20.20
N THR A 417 24.53 10.26 -21.03
CA THR A 417 24.21 9.64 -22.33
C THR A 417 25.41 9.66 -23.27
N ILE A 418 26.11 10.80 -23.39
CA ILE A 418 27.28 10.91 -24.27
C ILE A 418 28.43 10.02 -23.78
N ASN A 419 28.71 10.02 -22.47
CA ASN A 419 29.75 9.17 -21.90
C ASN A 419 29.44 7.69 -22.17
N LYS A 420 28.19 7.26 -21.97
CA LYS A 420 27.78 5.88 -22.25
C LYS A 420 27.95 5.51 -23.70
N LEU A 421 27.52 6.37 -24.62
CA LEU A 421 27.73 6.15 -26.05
C LEU A 421 29.23 6.06 -26.41
N LEU A 422 30.09 6.81 -25.73
CA LEU A 422 31.55 6.71 -25.88
C LEU A 422 32.12 5.44 -25.25
N GLU A 423 31.67 5.05 -24.05
CA GLU A 423 32.05 3.79 -23.39
C GLU A 423 31.69 2.60 -24.28
N SER A 424 30.51 2.63 -24.92
CA SER A 424 30.13 1.62 -25.90
C SER A 424 31.03 1.67 -27.14
N LEU A 425 31.43 2.84 -27.62
CA LEU A 425 32.38 2.96 -28.75
C LEU A 425 33.75 2.37 -28.39
N GLU A 426 34.26 2.69 -27.19
CA GLU A 426 35.52 2.17 -26.66
C GLU A 426 35.46 0.65 -26.48
N PHE A 427 34.39 0.13 -25.88
CA PHE A 427 34.13 -1.30 -25.75
C PHE A 427 34.14 -2.01 -27.11
N LEU A 428 33.52 -1.41 -28.13
CA LEU A 428 33.49 -1.96 -29.48
C LEU A 428 34.87 -1.90 -30.17
N ASP A 429 35.65 -0.84 -29.94
CA ASP A 429 37.03 -0.71 -30.41
C ASP A 429 37.97 -1.72 -29.71
N GLU A 430 37.78 -1.96 -28.41
CA GLU A 430 38.51 -2.97 -27.62
C GLU A 430 38.20 -4.38 -28.11
N LEU A 431 36.91 -4.71 -28.29
CA LEU A 431 36.47 -5.98 -28.87
C LEU A 431 37.10 -6.21 -30.25
N ARG A 432 37.13 -5.19 -31.11
CA ARG A 432 37.82 -5.25 -32.40
C ARG A 432 39.32 -5.56 -32.24
N SER A 433 40.00 -4.93 -31.28
CA SER A 433 41.44 -5.13 -31.06
C SER A 433 41.79 -6.50 -30.45
N SER A 434 40.86 -7.10 -29.72
CA SER A 434 41.05 -8.35 -28.98
C SER A 434 41.19 -9.60 -29.86
N GLY A 435 40.60 -9.58 -31.07
CA GLY A 435 40.63 -10.71 -32.01
C GLY A 435 39.98 -12.01 -31.51
N VAL A 436 39.19 -11.96 -30.42
CA VAL A 436 38.55 -13.13 -29.80
C VAL A 436 37.28 -13.50 -30.56
N THR A 437 37.27 -14.71 -31.13
CA THR A 437 36.09 -15.30 -31.79
C THR A 437 35.01 -15.64 -30.77
N GLY A 438 33.76 -15.24 -31.01
CA GLY A 438 32.59 -15.55 -30.16
C GLY A 438 32.00 -14.37 -29.38
N MET A 439 32.62 -13.18 -29.43
CA MET A 439 32.14 -11.95 -28.77
C MET A 439 31.21 -11.10 -29.66
N GLU A 440 30.92 -11.54 -30.89
CA GLU A 440 30.19 -10.78 -31.90
C GLU A 440 28.74 -10.51 -31.49
N ALA A 441 28.12 -11.41 -30.72
CA ALA A 441 26.76 -11.23 -30.22
C ALA A 441 26.67 -10.13 -29.14
N ILE A 442 27.69 -10.00 -28.28
CA ILE A 442 27.73 -8.97 -27.24
C ILE A 442 27.93 -7.60 -27.90
N ALA A 443 28.83 -7.51 -28.87
CA ALA A 443 29.02 -6.31 -29.67
C ALA A 443 27.74 -5.91 -30.43
N LEU A 444 27.02 -6.87 -31.00
CA LEU A 444 25.81 -6.61 -31.76
C LEU A 444 24.67 -6.07 -30.89
N GLU A 445 24.48 -6.63 -29.70
CA GLU A 445 23.49 -6.14 -28.73
C GLU A 445 23.82 -4.70 -28.31
N GLU A 446 25.10 -4.42 -28.06
CA GLU A 446 25.57 -3.07 -27.72
C GLU A 446 25.39 -2.09 -28.89
N PHE A 447 25.59 -2.52 -30.13
CA PHE A 447 25.26 -1.71 -31.32
C PHE A 447 23.76 -1.42 -31.44
N ILE A 448 22.90 -2.41 -31.21
CA ILE A 448 21.44 -2.21 -31.28
C ILE A 448 21.02 -1.18 -30.23
N LYS A 449 21.49 -1.35 -28.99
CA LYS A 449 21.19 -0.44 -27.88
C LYS A 449 21.65 0.99 -28.18
N THR A 450 22.90 1.16 -28.62
CA THR A 450 23.50 2.48 -28.90
C THR A 450 22.89 3.16 -30.13
N GLU A 451 22.60 2.41 -31.20
CA GLU A 451 21.91 2.95 -32.37
C GLU A 451 20.48 3.39 -32.04
N ASP A 452 19.78 2.69 -31.14
CA ASP A 452 18.44 3.09 -30.73
C ASP A 452 18.46 4.37 -29.87
N ILE A 453 19.45 4.54 -29.00
CA ILE A 453 19.68 5.80 -28.27
C ILE A 453 19.94 6.94 -29.27
N LEU A 454 20.87 6.72 -30.22
CA LEU A 454 21.20 7.72 -31.24
C LEU A 454 20.02 8.04 -32.16
N ALA A 455 19.24 7.05 -32.57
CA ALA A 455 18.05 7.25 -33.39
C ALA A 455 17.03 8.12 -32.66
N GLY A 456 16.82 7.87 -31.36
CA GLY A 456 15.99 8.72 -30.50
C GLY A 456 16.47 10.17 -30.46
N ILE A 457 17.76 10.40 -30.21
CA ILE A 457 18.35 11.74 -30.16
C ILE A 457 18.23 12.47 -31.51
N ASN A 458 18.52 11.79 -32.61
CA ASN A 458 18.45 12.38 -33.94
C ASN A 458 17.00 12.71 -34.35
N ALA A 459 16.03 11.88 -33.96
CA ALA A 459 14.62 12.10 -34.25
C ALA A 459 14.00 13.19 -33.35
N ASN A 460 14.43 13.27 -32.08
CA ASN A 460 13.94 14.25 -31.12
C ASN A 460 15.10 14.94 -30.37
N PRO A 461 15.75 15.94 -30.99
CA PRO A 461 16.93 16.61 -30.43
C PRO A 461 16.66 17.35 -29.12
N THR A 462 15.42 17.79 -28.87
CA THR A 462 15.00 18.48 -27.65
C THR A 462 14.35 17.55 -26.62
N GLY A 463 14.28 16.25 -26.89
CA GLY A 463 13.53 15.30 -26.05
C GLY A 463 14.01 15.23 -24.61
N TYR A 464 15.31 15.45 -24.34
CA TYR A 464 15.85 15.48 -22.98
C TYR A 464 15.45 16.74 -22.19
N ASP A 465 15.37 17.91 -22.85
CA ASP A 465 14.85 19.14 -22.23
C ASP A 465 13.36 18.97 -21.90
N ASP A 466 12.60 18.33 -22.79
CA ASP A 466 11.19 18.01 -22.58
C ASP A 466 11.00 17.03 -21.42
N LEU A 467 11.82 15.97 -21.35
CA LEU A 467 11.79 15.00 -20.27
C LEU A 467 12.13 15.66 -18.93
N GLN A 468 13.15 16.51 -18.88
CA GLN A 468 13.50 17.27 -17.68
C GLN A 468 12.36 18.17 -17.24
N THR A 469 11.74 18.89 -18.18
CA THR A 469 10.60 19.78 -17.89
C THR A 469 9.39 19.02 -17.38
N ARG A 470 9.02 17.88 -18.01
CA ARG A 470 7.88 17.06 -17.61
C ARG A 470 8.10 16.40 -16.25
N THR A 471 9.25 15.77 -16.05
CA THR A 471 9.59 15.18 -14.75
C THR A 471 9.64 16.24 -13.66
N GLN A 472 10.11 17.46 -13.95
CA GLN A 472 10.09 18.54 -12.97
C GLN A 472 8.67 18.98 -12.63
N LYS A 473 7.77 19.10 -13.62
CA LYS A 473 6.35 19.38 -13.36
C LYS A 473 5.69 18.33 -12.46
N ILE A 474 6.05 17.05 -12.60
CA ILE A 474 5.56 15.99 -11.70
C ILE A 474 6.05 16.25 -10.28
N LEU A 475 7.36 16.47 -10.09
CA LEU A 475 7.95 16.75 -8.79
C LEU A 475 7.39 18.03 -8.14
N ASP A 476 7.21 19.10 -8.92
CA ASP A 476 6.66 20.37 -8.42
C ASP A 476 5.23 20.18 -7.91
N LYS A 477 4.38 19.46 -8.67
CA LYS A 477 3.02 19.12 -8.24
C LYS A 477 3.02 18.25 -6.98
N VAL A 478 3.92 17.28 -6.86
CA VAL A 478 4.05 16.47 -5.64
C VAL A 478 4.50 17.34 -4.46
N ALA A 479 5.47 18.24 -4.65
CA ALA A 479 5.95 19.14 -3.61
C ALA A 479 4.84 20.08 -3.10
N ASP A 480 3.98 20.59 -3.98
CA ASP A 480 2.82 21.40 -3.59
C ASP A 480 1.87 20.64 -2.65
N THR A 481 1.74 19.32 -2.82
CA THR A 481 0.90 18.46 -1.96
C THR A 481 1.51 18.12 -0.60
N LYS A 482 2.80 18.41 -0.38
CA LYS A 482 3.48 18.19 0.91
C LYS A 482 3.24 19.31 1.92
N THR A 483 2.44 20.31 1.56
CA THR A 483 2.08 21.44 2.44
C THR A 483 0.57 21.61 2.57
N GLY A 484 0.12 22.24 3.65
CA GLY A 484 -1.31 22.51 3.89
C GLY A 484 -2.12 21.26 4.28
N LYS A 485 -3.42 21.26 3.93
CA LYS A 485 -4.37 20.20 4.33
C LYS A 485 -4.10 18.85 3.67
N LYS A 486 -3.43 18.84 2.51
CA LYS A 486 -3.09 17.62 1.75
C LYS A 486 -1.82 16.93 2.26
N ALA A 487 -1.05 17.57 3.15
CA ALA A 487 0.28 17.13 3.53
C ALA A 487 0.31 15.75 4.18
N ILE A 488 -0.68 15.47 5.04
CA ILE A 488 -0.76 14.26 5.87
C ILE A 488 -1.17 13.02 5.07
N TYR A 489 -1.87 13.18 3.95
CA TYR A 489 -2.44 12.05 3.21
C TYR A 489 -1.46 11.47 2.17
N TYR A 490 -1.51 10.17 1.95
CA TYR A 490 -0.79 9.43 0.90
C TYR A 490 0.73 9.73 0.86
N ILE A 491 1.38 9.75 2.03
CA ILE A 491 2.81 10.08 2.16
C ILE A 491 3.68 9.11 1.36
N GLU A 492 3.45 7.81 1.49
CA GLU A 492 4.22 6.77 0.79
C GLU A 492 4.05 6.85 -0.73
N ALA A 493 2.81 7.04 -1.22
CA ALA A 493 2.55 7.18 -2.65
C ALA A 493 3.26 8.41 -3.25
N LYS A 494 3.34 9.52 -2.50
CA LYS A 494 4.13 10.71 -2.89
C LYS A 494 5.62 10.37 -2.98
N MET A 495 6.17 9.65 -1.99
CA MET A 495 7.58 9.25 -1.98
C MET A 495 7.91 8.27 -3.10
N ASN A 496 7.06 7.28 -3.33
CA ASN A 496 7.21 6.30 -4.41
C ASN A 496 7.17 6.97 -5.79
N LEU A 497 6.30 7.96 -6.00
CA LEU A 497 6.25 8.71 -7.25
C LEU A 497 7.52 9.57 -7.46
N GLU A 498 8.07 10.16 -6.40
CA GLU A 498 9.36 10.85 -6.48
C GLU A 498 10.51 9.90 -6.83
N GLU A 499 10.53 8.71 -6.23
CA GLU A 499 11.52 7.67 -6.52
C GLU A 499 11.39 7.15 -7.96
N ASP A 500 10.18 6.89 -8.44
CA ASP A 500 9.92 6.53 -9.84
C ASP A 500 10.45 7.58 -10.82
N VAL A 501 10.21 8.86 -10.52
CA VAL A 501 10.75 9.96 -11.33
C VAL A 501 12.27 10.00 -11.25
N ARG A 502 12.85 9.71 -10.08
CA ARG A 502 14.31 9.61 -9.90
C ARG A 502 14.89 8.47 -10.73
N LEU A 503 14.31 7.27 -10.64
CA LEU A 503 14.70 6.09 -11.41
C LEU A 503 14.56 6.34 -12.91
N LEU A 504 13.48 6.98 -13.36
CA LEU A 504 13.34 7.36 -14.77
C LEU A 504 14.45 8.32 -15.21
N ARG A 505 14.80 9.31 -14.38
CA ARG A 505 15.91 10.25 -14.66
C ARG A 505 17.27 9.53 -14.68
N GLU A 506 17.47 8.52 -13.83
CA GLU A 506 18.69 7.70 -13.79
C GLU A 506 18.81 6.76 -15.00
N GLN A 507 17.70 6.19 -15.46
CA GLN A 507 17.66 5.25 -16.59
C GLN A 507 17.56 5.94 -17.96
N ALA A 508 17.01 7.16 -18.04
CA ALA A 508 16.84 7.88 -19.31
C ALA A 508 18.11 8.02 -20.17
N PRO A 509 19.33 8.13 -19.59
CA PRO A 509 20.57 8.11 -20.35
C PRO A 509 20.89 6.78 -21.06
N ASP A 510 20.31 5.65 -20.61
CA ASP A 510 20.55 4.29 -21.14
C ASP A 510 19.54 3.85 -22.22
N MET A 511 18.52 4.65 -22.49
CA MET A 511 17.42 4.25 -23.35
C MET A 511 17.10 5.31 -24.40
N ASN A 512 16.33 4.90 -25.41
CA ASN A 512 15.78 5.82 -26.39
C ASN A 512 14.94 6.91 -25.69
N ILE A 513 15.23 8.18 -26.00
CA ILE A 513 14.56 9.32 -25.37
C ILE A 513 13.03 9.32 -25.57
N ASN A 514 12.52 8.79 -26.68
CA ASN A 514 11.08 8.69 -26.90
C ASN A 514 10.45 7.61 -25.99
N LYS A 515 11.19 6.53 -25.67
CA LYS A 515 10.77 5.51 -24.68
C LYS A 515 10.74 6.12 -23.28
N ALA A 516 11.74 6.93 -22.92
CA ALA A 516 11.77 7.65 -21.64
C ALA A 516 10.61 8.66 -21.52
N LEU A 517 10.31 9.41 -22.59
CA LEU A 517 9.15 10.32 -22.64
C LEU A 517 7.82 9.57 -22.53
N GLY A 518 7.71 8.39 -23.18
CA GLY A 518 6.55 7.50 -23.05
C GLY A 518 6.34 7.05 -21.60
N ARG A 519 7.40 6.59 -20.93
CA ARG A 519 7.35 6.26 -19.49
C ARG A 519 6.97 7.46 -18.62
N CYS A 520 7.49 8.64 -18.92
CA CYS A 520 7.11 9.87 -18.22
C CYS A 520 5.61 10.19 -18.35
N ASN A 521 5.03 9.98 -19.54
CA ASN A 521 3.59 10.18 -19.76
C ASN A 521 2.76 9.14 -19.00
N LYS A 522 3.22 7.88 -18.93
CA LYS A 522 2.58 6.84 -18.11
C LYS A 522 2.62 7.22 -16.62
N LEU A 523 3.71 7.78 -16.11
CA LEU A 523 3.79 8.26 -14.71
C LEU A 523 2.84 9.44 -14.44
N ASP A 524 2.72 10.39 -15.37
CA ASP A 524 1.78 11.52 -15.24
C ASP A 524 0.33 11.01 -15.23
N GLY A 525 -0.07 10.23 -16.24
CA GLY A 525 -1.45 9.74 -16.39
C GLY A 525 -1.84 8.68 -15.37
N GLY A 526 -0.98 7.70 -15.11
CA GLY A 526 -1.30 6.51 -14.32
C GLY A 526 -0.99 6.60 -12.83
N ARG A 527 -0.09 7.50 -12.40
CA ARG A 527 0.26 7.65 -10.96
C ARG A 527 -0.07 9.04 -10.42
N LEU A 528 0.39 10.10 -11.09
CA LEU A 528 0.23 11.47 -10.58
C LEU A 528 -1.23 11.94 -10.57
N GLN A 529 -1.96 11.80 -11.68
CA GLN A 529 -3.35 12.29 -11.77
C GLN A 529 -4.28 11.59 -10.77
N PRO A 530 -4.23 10.25 -10.60
CA PRO A 530 -4.98 9.56 -9.55
C PRO A 530 -4.63 10.07 -8.15
N LEU A 531 -3.35 10.19 -7.82
CA LEU A 531 -2.89 10.68 -6.51
C LEU A 531 -3.44 12.08 -6.21
N LEU A 532 -3.42 13.00 -7.18
CA LEU A 532 -3.96 14.35 -6.98
C LEU A 532 -5.47 14.34 -6.70
N ARG A 533 -6.24 13.50 -7.40
CA ARG A 533 -7.69 13.32 -7.15
C ARG A 533 -7.95 12.75 -5.76
N GLN A 534 -7.25 11.68 -5.38
CA GLN A 534 -7.37 11.06 -4.05
C GLN A 534 -7.06 12.06 -2.93
N LEU A 535 -6.08 12.95 -3.12
CA LEU A 535 -5.76 14.00 -2.16
C LEU A 535 -6.86 15.07 -2.05
N ASP A 536 -7.54 15.41 -3.15
CA ASP A 536 -8.70 16.31 -3.13
C ASP A 536 -9.91 15.66 -2.44
N ASP A 537 -10.13 14.38 -2.69
CA ASP A 537 -11.18 13.59 -2.06
C ASP A 537 -10.94 13.47 -0.55
N ALA A 538 -9.72 13.19 -0.11
CA ALA A 538 -9.38 13.09 1.32
C ALA A 538 -9.70 14.39 2.07
N VAL A 539 -9.35 15.55 1.50
CA VAL A 539 -9.69 16.85 2.08
C VAL A 539 -11.22 17.05 2.14
N SER A 540 -11.93 16.60 1.11
CA SER A 540 -13.39 16.71 1.03
C SER A 540 -14.09 15.82 2.06
N PHE A 541 -13.68 14.55 2.19
CA PHE A 541 -14.20 13.63 3.20
C PHE A 541 -13.89 14.08 4.62
N ARG A 542 -12.69 14.63 4.87
CA ARG A 542 -12.36 15.23 6.16
C ARG A 542 -13.33 16.37 6.53
N ALA A 543 -13.71 17.21 5.57
CA ALA A 543 -14.72 18.25 5.80
C ALA A 543 -16.12 17.66 6.08
N VAL A 544 -16.51 16.59 5.40
CA VAL A 544 -17.77 15.88 5.66
C VAL A 544 -17.79 15.27 7.07
N PHE A 545 -16.68 14.67 7.50
CA PHE A 545 -16.52 14.16 8.85
C PHE A 545 -16.72 15.26 9.90
N GLU A 546 -16.04 16.40 9.74
CA GLU A 546 -16.16 17.55 10.65
C GLU A 546 -17.61 18.08 10.69
N MET A 547 -18.29 18.15 9.55
CA MET A 547 -19.71 18.56 9.49
C MET A 547 -20.65 17.59 10.22
N LYS A 548 -20.32 16.30 10.27
CA LYS A 548 -21.13 15.26 10.94
C LYS A 548 -20.94 15.21 12.45
N LEU A 549 -19.85 15.76 13.00
CA LEU A 549 -19.63 15.85 14.44
C LEU A 549 -20.60 16.82 15.13
N ASP A 550 -20.86 17.97 14.50
CA ASP A 550 -21.67 19.07 15.06
C ASP A 550 -23.07 18.65 15.58
N PRO A 551 -23.88 17.87 14.81
CA PRO A 551 -25.16 17.37 15.30
C PRO A 551 -25.03 16.42 16.50
N ILE A 552 -24.02 15.55 16.49
CA ILE A 552 -23.81 14.54 17.55
C ILE A 552 -23.44 15.24 18.86
N GLU A 553 -22.55 16.22 18.82
CA GLU A 553 -22.18 17.00 20.01
C GLU A 553 -23.38 17.72 20.65
N LYS A 554 -24.38 18.11 19.86
CA LYS A 554 -25.64 18.67 20.37
C LYS A 554 -26.47 17.58 21.07
N THR A 555 -26.65 16.42 20.44
CA THR A 555 -27.36 15.26 21.01
C THR A 555 -26.75 14.83 22.36
N PHE A 556 -25.42 14.80 22.45
CA PHE A 556 -24.68 14.41 23.66
C PHE A 556 -24.87 15.38 24.83
N LYS A 557 -25.12 16.67 24.56
CA LYS A 557 -25.44 17.67 25.60
C LYS A 557 -26.87 17.53 26.12
N GLU A 558 -27.78 16.91 25.36
CA GLU A 558 -29.17 16.70 25.79
C GLU A 558 -29.30 15.53 26.77
N ILE A 559 -28.52 14.46 26.58
CA ILE A 559 -28.59 13.23 27.39
C ILE A 559 -28.52 13.50 28.90
N PRO A 560 -27.54 14.26 29.45
CA PRO A 560 -27.45 14.53 30.88
C PRO A 560 -28.68 15.29 31.44
N SER A 561 -29.33 16.11 30.60
CA SER A 561 -30.52 16.87 30.98
C SER A 561 -31.77 15.98 31.05
N LEU A 562 -31.92 15.03 30.12
CA LEU A 562 -33.01 14.05 30.11
C LEU A 562 -32.89 13.07 31.27
N LEU A 563 -31.69 12.56 31.54
CA LEU A 563 -31.40 11.73 32.72
C LEU A 563 -31.68 12.48 34.04
N ALA A 564 -31.39 13.79 34.11
CA ALA A 564 -31.72 14.59 35.29
C ALA A 564 -33.23 14.72 35.52
N LYS A 565 -34.03 14.87 34.44
CA LYS A 565 -35.49 14.92 34.52
C LYS A 565 -36.09 13.58 34.97
N LEU A 566 -35.56 12.46 34.46
CA LEU A 566 -35.91 11.10 34.90
C LEU A 566 -35.61 10.89 36.39
N GLY A 567 -34.43 11.33 36.85
CA GLY A 567 -34.07 11.26 38.27
C GLY A 567 -34.98 12.12 39.15
N ALA A 568 -35.37 13.32 38.73
CA ALA A 568 -36.28 14.17 39.50
C ALA A 568 -37.69 13.56 39.67
N ALA A 569 -38.16 12.79 38.68
CA ALA A 569 -39.44 12.08 38.73
C ALA A 569 -39.42 10.82 39.63
N ARG A 570 -38.24 10.24 39.88
CA ARG A 570 -38.05 9.06 40.75
C ARG A 570 -36.95 9.30 41.78
N PRO A 571 -37.29 9.64 43.04
CA PRO A 571 -36.31 9.95 44.10
C PRO A 571 -35.26 8.86 44.34
N GLU A 572 -35.63 7.59 44.18
CA GLU A 572 -34.73 6.43 44.32
C GLU A 572 -33.65 6.37 43.22
N LEU A 573 -34.00 6.74 41.98
CA LEU A 573 -33.04 6.88 40.88
C LEU A 573 -32.18 8.13 41.06
N ALA A 574 -32.74 9.24 41.56
CA ALA A 574 -31.95 10.43 41.86
C ALA A 574 -30.83 10.17 42.87
N ASP A 575 -31.04 9.31 43.86
CA ASP A 575 -30.01 8.95 44.84
C ASP A 575 -28.96 7.99 44.25
N ARG A 576 -29.35 7.06 43.36
CA ARG A 576 -28.40 6.23 42.58
C ARG A 576 -27.52 7.10 41.66
N PHE A 577 -28.12 8.01 40.90
CA PHE A 577 -27.38 8.91 39.99
C PHE A 577 -26.62 10.04 40.69
N LYS A 578 -27.07 10.53 41.87
CA LYS A 578 -26.31 11.51 42.66
C LYS A 578 -24.97 10.97 43.16
N ARG A 579 -24.88 9.67 43.46
CA ARG A 579 -23.63 9.02 43.87
C ARG A 579 -22.59 8.96 42.74
N ILE A 580 -23.04 9.03 41.49
CA ILE A 580 -22.21 9.01 40.28
C ILE A 580 -21.77 10.43 39.86
N ARG A 581 -22.48 11.49 40.33
CA ARG A 581 -22.29 12.91 39.95
C ARG A 581 -21.36 13.73 40.86
N GLN A 582 -20.08 13.36 41.01
CA GLN A 582 -19.06 14.36 41.40
C GLN A 582 -17.85 14.25 40.47
N PRO A 583 -17.68 15.20 39.53
CA PRO A 583 -17.42 16.61 39.87
C PRO A 583 -18.47 17.60 39.34
N LYS A 584 -18.59 18.76 40.01
CA LYS A 584 -19.65 19.78 39.87
C LYS A 584 -19.75 20.51 38.50
N HIS A 585 -19.07 20.06 37.44
CA HIS A 585 -18.91 20.83 36.20
C HIS A 585 -19.08 20.07 34.87
N GLU A 586 -19.35 18.76 34.84
CA GLU A 586 -19.48 18.03 33.56
C GLU A 586 -20.93 18.07 33.04
N LYS A 587 -21.17 18.93 32.04
CA LYS A 587 -22.44 19.05 31.27
C LYS A 587 -22.49 18.08 30.07
N VAL A 588 -21.62 17.07 30.02
CA VAL A 588 -21.37 16.23 28.85
C VAL A 588 -21.60 14.76 29.21
N TYR A 589 -22.09 13.98 28.25
CA TYR A 589 -22.28 12.53 28.40
C TYR A 589 -20.93 11.79 28.32
N HIS A 590 -20.71 10.86 29.24
CA HIS A 590 -19.45 10.12 29.42
C HIS A 590 -19.69 8.59 29.44
N GLY A 591 -20.52 8.05 28.54
CA GLY A 591 -20.73 6.60 28.41
C GLY A 591 -20.19 6.03 27.09
N GLU A 592 -20.59 4.82 26.73
CA GLU A 592 -20.13 4.03 25.58
C GLU A 592 -20.19 4.80 24.26
N LEU A 593 -21.26 5.57 24.02
CA LEU A 593 -21.39 6.37 22.78
C LEU A 593 -20.30 7.46 22.67
N GLU A 594 -19.79 7.99 23.79
CA GLU A 594 -18.70 8.98 23.77
C GLU A 594 -17.37 8.32 23.42
N LEU A 595 -17.17 7.07 23.87
CA LEU A 595 -16.00 6.29 23.54
C LEU A 595 -16.01 5.94 22.04
N GLU A 596 -17.14 5.51 21.50
CA GLU A 596 -17.31 5.26 20.07
C GLU A 596 -17.09 6.54 19.23
N LEU A 597 -17.61 7.70 19.68
CA LEU A 597 -17.37 8.99 19.02
C LEU A 597 -15.90 9.38 19.04
N LYS A 598 -15.23 9.21 20.18
CA LYS A 598 -13.79 9.48 20.32
C LYS A 598 -12.98 8.54 19.42
N GLN A 599 -13.34 7.27 19.33
CA GLN A 599 -12.68 6.31 18.44
C GLN A 599 -12.82 6.74 16.97
N ALA A 600 -14.02 7.14 16.54
CA ALA A 600 -14.23 7.76 15.24
C ALA A 600 -13.35 9.00 14.98
N GLN A 601 -13.18 9.86 15.99
CA GLN A 601 -12.30 11.02 15.90
C GLN A 601 -10.81 10.64 15.81
N VAL A 602 -10.37 9.58 16.48
CA VAL A 602 -9.02 9.02 16.33
C VAL A 602 -8.83 8.51 14.91
N THR A 603 -9.73 7.64 14.43
CA THR A 603 -9.68 7.09 13.07
C THR A 603 -9.57 8.20 12.03
N ALA A 604 -10.38 9.27 12.16
CA ALA A 604 -10.29 10.39 11.25
C ALA A 604 -8.97 11.17 11.37
N HIS A 605 -8.43 11.33 12.59
CA HIS A 605 -7.22 12.11 12.83
C HIS A 605 -5.96 11.42 12.34
N ASN A 606 -5.92 10.09 12.48
CA ASN A 606 -4.83 9.22 12.04
C ASN A 606 -5.06 8.69 10.61
N ALA A 607 -6.06 9.21 9.90
CA ALA A 607 -6.35 8.82 8.54
C ALA A 607 -5.24 9.31 7.60
N ASP A 608 -4.59 8.37 6.94
CA ASP A 608 -3.57 8.65 5.92
C ASP A 608 -4.14 8.48 4.51
N THR A 609 -5.30 7.85 4.37
CA THR A 609 -6.00 7.60 3.10
C THR A 609 -7.45 8.08 3.11
N VAL A 610 -8.09 8.09 1.93
CA VAL A 610 -9.54 8.36 1.80
C VAL A 610 -10.37 7.31 2.54
N ASP A 611 -9.93 6.06 2.58
CA ASP A 611 -10.73 4.95 3.09
C ASP A 611 -10.81 4.98 4.61
N ASP A 612 -9.71 5.35 5.29
CA ASP A 612 -9.71 5.64 6.73
C ASP A 612 -10.71 6.75 7.09
N LEU A 613 -10.82 7.78 6.24
CA LEU A 613 -11.80 8.86 6.42
C LEU A 613 -13.23 8.39 6.17
N LYS A 614 -13.47 7.54 5.17
CA LYS A 614 -14.79 6.92 4.94
C LYS A 614 -15.19 6.03 6.12
N GLU A 615 -14.25 5.26 6.67
CA GLU A 615 -14.47 4.44 7.86
C GLU A 615 -14.85 5.33 9.04
N ALA A 616 -14.07 6.39 9.30
CA ALA A 616 -14.38 7.32 10.36
C ALA A 616 -15.77 7.97 10.17
N ILE A 617 -16.16 8.32 8.95
CA ILE A 617 -17.51 8.82 8.64
C ILE A 617 -18.58 7.75 8.92
N SER A 618 -18.33 6.49 8.60
CA SER A 618 -19.24 5.38 8.88
C SER A 618 -19.43 5.19 10.39
N GLN A 619 -18.33 5.15 11.14
CA GLN A 619 -18.32 5.10 12.60
C GLN A 619 -19.11 6.28 13.21
N VAL A 620 -18.89 7.51 12.74
CA VAL A 620 -19.66 8.69 13.17
C VAL A 620 -21.15 8.57 12.87
N ASN A 621 -21.53 8.02 11.71
CA ASN A 621 -22.95 7.83 11.39
C ASN A 621 -23.60 6.78 12.29
N ALA A 622 -22.89 5.68 12.59
CA ALA A 622 -23.37 4.66 13.51
C ALA A 622 -23.59 5.25 14.91
N VAL A 623 -22.63 6.03 15.41
CA VAL A 623 -22.75 6.76 16.68
C VAL A 623 -23.96 7.70 16.65
N LYS A 624 -24.16 8.44 15.56
CA LYS A 624 -25.32 9.34 15.42
C LYS A 624 -26.63 8.57 15.55
N VAL A 625 -26.81 7.48 14.79
CA VAL A 625 -28.04 6.68 14.81
C VAL A 625 -28.29 6.10 16.20
N LYS A 626 -27.25 5.58 16.87
CA LYS A 626 -27.36 5.08 18.24
C LYS A 626 -27.72 6.19 19.23
N ALA A 627 -27.09 7.36 19.12
CA ALA A 627 -27.34 8.51 19.99
C ALA A 627 -28.76 9.08 19.81
N ASP A 628 -29.24 9.16 18.57
CA ASP A 628 -30.61 9.62 18.26
C ASP A 628 -31.65 8.65 18.86
N LYS A 629 -31.50 7.34 18.63
CA LYS A 629 -32.37 6.30 19.25
C LYS A 629 -32.35 6.38 20.78
N TYR A 630 -31.17 6.55 21.36
CA TYR A 630 -31.00 6.64 22.80
C TYR A 630 -31.71 7.87 23.38
N VAL A 631 -31.61 9.02 22.71
CA VAL A 631 -32.33 10.24 23.11
C VAL A 631 -33.84 10.09 22.95
N GLU A 632 -34.33 9.49 21.87
CA GLU A 632 -35.75 9.20 21.67
C GLU A 632 -36.32 8.30 22.76
N GLU A 633 -35.61 7.22 23.11
CA GLU A 633 -36.02 6.31 24.18
C GLU A 633 -36.06 7.01 25.54
N LEU A 634 -35.06 7.84 25.85
CA LEU A 634 -35.06 8.67 27.06
C LEU A 634 -36.24 9.66 27.07
N ARG A 635 -36.56 10.30 25.94
CA ARG A 635 -37.71 11.22 25.82
C ARG A 635 -39.04 10.50 26.00
N ALA A 636 -39.22 9.33 25.37
CA ALA A 636 -40.43 8.53 25.51
C ALA A 636 -40.65 8.10 26.96
N ARG A 637 -39.59 7.69 27.66
CA ARG A 637 -39.64 7.31 29.08
C ARG A 637 -39.92 8.51 30.00
N VAL A 638 -39.42 9.71 29.68
CA VAL A 638 -39.79 10.95 30.39
C VAL A 638 -41.28 11.26 30.19
N ALA A 639 -41.82 11.08 28.99
CA ALA A 639 -43.23 11.34 28.69
C ALA A 639 -44.17 10.38 29.42
N LEU A 640 -43.84 9.09 29.46
CA LEU A 640 -44.60 8.04 30.17
C LEU A 640 -44.66 8.24 31.70
N LEU A 641 -43.79 9.07 32.28
CA LEU A 641 -43.83 9.45 33.70
C LEU A 641 -44.69 10.68 33.97
N GLY A 642 -45.11 11.40 32.91
CA GLY A 642 -46.01 12.55 33.01
C GLY A 642 -47.50 12.20 32.89
N GLU A 643 -47.82 10.95 32.55
CA GLU A 643 -49.20 10.45 32.52
C GLU A 643 -49.52 9.76 33.85
N ASP A 644 -50.59 10.19 34.52
CA ASP A 644 -51.12 9.57 35.74
C ASP A 644 -51.69 8.19 35.41
N VAL A 645 -50.85 7.16 35.46
CA VAL A 645 -51.24 5.75 35.24
C VAL A 645 -51.27 5.03 36.58
N ASP A 646 -52.46 4.61 37.02
CA ASP A 646 -52.68 3.80 38.23
C ASP A 646 -52.17 2.36 38.00
N GLY A 647 -50.94 2.08 38.42
CA GLY A 647 -50.31 0.75 38.40
C GLY A 647 -48.88 0.76 38.93
N PRO A 648 -48.27 -0.40 39.27
CA PRO A 648 -46.87 -0.45 39.68
C PRO A 648 -45.98 0.10 38.55
N VAL A 649 -45.36 1.25 38.80
CA VAL A 649 -44.64 2.06 37.79
C VAL A 649 -43.37 1.35 37.26
N THR A 650 -42.95 0.27 37.92
CA THR A 650 -41.72 -0.49 37.67
C THR A 650 -42.03 -1.88 37.10
N THR A 651 -41.74 -2.07 35.81
CA THR A 651 -41.56 -3.40 35.23
C THR A 651 -40.09 -3.82 35.36
N PRO A 652 -39.76 -5.12 35.49
CA PRO A 652 -38.38 -5.60 35.55
C PRO A 652 -37.51 -5.10 34.39
N GLU A 653 -38.08 -5.04 33.18
CA GLU A 653 -37.43 -4.52 31.97
C GLU A 653 -37.04 -3.04 32.08
N ARG A 654 -37.79 -2.23 32.86
CA ARG A 654 -37.44 -0.83 33.10
C ARG A 654 -36.24 -0.71 34.02
N ASP A 655 -36.16 -1.54 35.06
CA ASP A 655 -35.08 -1.49 36.05
C ASP A 655 -33.76 -2.02 35.47
N GLU A 656 -33.81 -3.09 34.66
CA GLU A 656 -32.65 -3.61 33.92
C GLU A 656 -32.05 -2.55 32.97
N PHE A 657 -32.89 -1.78 32.28
CA PHE A 657 -32.43 -0.69 31.41
C PHE A 657 -31.72 0.42 32.19
N PHE A 658 -32.24 0.82 33.36
CA PHE A 658 -31.60 1.86 34.17
C PHE A 658 -30.30 1.38 34.81
N GLU A 659 -30.22 0.11 35.22
CA GLU A 659 -28.97 -0.48 35.71
C GLU A 659 -27.90 -0.52 34.62
N LYS A 660 -28.27 -0.90 33.38
CA LYS A 660 -27.35 -0.87 32.24
C LYS A 660 -26.80 0.54 31.95
N ILE A 661 -27.64 1.58 32.02
CA ILE A 661 -27.20 2.97 31.85
C ILE A 661 -26.30 3.43 32.99
N GLU A 662 -26.61 3.02 34.22
CA GLU A 662 -25.81 3.35 35.40
C GLU A 662 -24.41 2.73 35.32
N GLU A 663 -24.31 1.47 34.89
CA GLU A 663 -23.04 0.78 34.68
C GLU A 663 -22.22 1.41 33.55
N ASP A 664 -22.85 1.70 32.41
CA ASP A 664 -22.22 2.38 31.27
C ASP A 664 -21.60 3.74 31.68
N TYR A 665 -22.38 4.56 32.37
CA TYR A 665 -21.92 5.88 32.79
C TYR A 665 -20.81 5.80 33.85
N LYS A 666 -20.85 4.83 34.78
CA LYS A 666 -19.76 4.59 35.74
C LYS A 666 -18.47 4.17 35.03
N ALA A 667 -18.57 3.27 34.05
CA ALA A 667 -17.43 2.80 33.29
C ALA A 667 -16.76 3.95 32.51
N GLY A 668 -17.53 4.78 31.82
CA GLY A 668 -16.95 5.89 31.04
C GLY A 668 -16.39 7.03 31.90
N VAL A 669 -16.98 7.34 33.07
CA VAL A 669 -16.37 8.28 34.04
C VAL A 669 -15.03 7.75 34.58
N GLN A 670 -14.97 6.47 34.93
CA GLN A 670 -13.73 5.85 35.41
C GLN A 670 -12.64 5.86 34.33
N LEU A 671 -12.98 5.56 33.08
CA LEU A 671 -12.07 5.65 31.94
C LEU A 671 -11.51 7.06 31.73
N GLU A 672 -12.31 8.12 31.91
CA GLU A 672 -11.84 9.50 31.79
C GLU A 672 -10.88 9.89 32.94
N ILE A 673 -11.14 9.40 34.16
CA ILE A 673 -10.21 9.54 35.29
C ILE A 673 -8.88 8.85 34.98
N ASP A 674 -8.94 7.60 34.51
CA ASP A 674 -7.75 6.81 34.17
C ASP A 674 -6.95 7.46 33.03
N ARG A 675 -7.63 8.02 32.02
CA ARG A 675 -7.00 8.81 30.94
C ARG A 675 -6.30 10.07 31.46
N LYS A 676 -6.93 10.84 32.35
CA LYS A 676 -6.30 12.04 32.95
C LYS A 676 -5.04 11.67 33.73
N ILE A 677 -5.06 10.56 34.45
CA ILE A 677 -3.89 10.02 35.18
C ILE A 677 -2.81 9.56 34.19
N ALA A 678 -3.18 8.80 33.15
CA ALA A 678 -2.29 8.30 32.11
C ALA A 678 -1.59 9.44 31.37
N LYS A 679 -2.33 10.45 30.92
CA LYS A 679 -1.80 11.66 30.29
C LYS A 679 -0.87 12.44 31.21
N GLY A 680 -1.21 12.54 32.49
CA GLY A 680 -0.34 13.12 33.52
C GLY A 680 1.02 12.42 33.57
N LYS A 681 1.04 11.09 33.65
CA LYS A 681 2.27 10.27 33.68
C LYS A 681 3.06 10.33 32.37
N PHE A 682 2.38 10.32 31.23
CA PHE A 682 3.03 10.48 29.92
C PHE A 682 3.75 11.82 29.83
N ASN A 683 3.07 12.91 30.18
CA ASN A 683 3.63 14.27 30.17
C ASN A 683 4.79 14.41 31.15
N GLU A 684 4.72 13.81 32.34
CA GLU A 684 5.84 13.78 33.28
C GLU A 684 7.08 13.07 32.68
N THR A 685 6.86 12.02 31.91
CA THR A 685 7.94 11.20 31.34
C THR A 685 8.55 11.80 30.06
N SER A 686 7.72 12.39 29.19
CA SER A 686 8.14 12.93 27.89
C SER A 686 8.73 14.34 27.99
N ARG A 687 8.31 15.15 28.96
CA ARG A 687 8.69 16.57 29.11
C ARG A 687 10.19 16.85 29.05
N PRO A 688 11.08 16.12 29.74
CA PRO A 688 12.53 16.40 29.67
C PRO A 688 13.10 16.27 28.26
N MET A 689 12.63 15.30 27.48
CA MET A 689 13.04 15.07 26.10
C MET A 689 12.42 16.11 25.16
N LYS A 690 11.12 16.38 25.32
CA LYS A 690 10.38 17.37 24.53
C LYS A 690 10.96 18.78 24.69
N ASP A 691 11.23 19.22 25.91
CA ASP A 691 11.80 20.55 26.18
C ASP A 691 13.20 20.70 25.53
N GLU A 692 14.02 19.64 25.55
CA GLU A 692 15.35 19.61 24.93
C GLU A 692 15.24 19.60 23.39
N LEU A 693 14.33 18.81 22.81
CA LEU A 693 14.05 18.78 21.38
C LEU A 693 13.47 20.10 20.85
N GLU A 694 12.55 20.74 21.57
CA GLU A 694 12.02 22.06 21.23
C GLU A 694 13.11 23.12 21.23
N MET A 695 14.04 23.05 22.18
CA MET A 695 15.20 23.94 22.22
C MET A 695 16.15 23.71 21.04
N LEU A 696 16.40 22.45 20.66
CA LEU A 696 17.26 22.09 19.53
C LEU A 696 16.63 22.44 18.17
N THR A 697 15.30 22.49 18.05
CA THR A 697 14.60 22.61 16.76
C THR A 697 13.95 23.98 16.49
N ALA A 698 13.94 24.89 17.47
CA ALA A 698 13.30 26.21 17.36
C ALA A 698 13.82 27.02 16.16
N LYS A 699 12.89 27.48 15.30
CA LYS A 699 13.10 28.15 13.99
C LYS A 699 13.93 29.44 13.98
N ALA A 700 14.40 29.95 15.12
CA ALA A 700 15.07 31.24 15.19
C ALA A 700 16.19 31.26 16.23
N LYS A 701 17.36 30.73 15.88
CA LYS A 701 18.69 31.21 16.27
C LYS A 701 19.72 30.32 15.60
N SER A 702 20.66 30.91 14.85
CA SER A 702 21.90 30.23 14.46
C SER A 702 22.44 29.43 15.64
N TRP A 703 23.02 28.25 15.44
CA TRP A 703 23.64 27.42 16.47
C TRP A 703 24.44 28.19 17.55
N LYS A 704 25.06 29.33 17.19
CA LYS A 704 25.67 30.31 18.14
C LYS A 704 24.75 30.75 19.30
N GLY A 705 23.45 30.91 19.06
CA GLY A 705 22.44 31.31 20.05
C GLY A 705 21.93 30.15 20.91
N ALA A 706 21.80 28.95 20.35
CA ALA A 706 21.56 27.73 21.13
C ALA A 706 22.75 27.42 22.05
N LYS A 707 23.98 27.56 21.55
CA LYS A 707 25.24 27.43 22.31
C LYS A 707 25.35 28.41 23.49
N ALA A 708 24.79 29.62 23.37
CA ALA A 708 24.77 30.62 24.43
C ALA A 708 23.75 30.33 25.56
N LEU A 709 22.68 29.58 25.26
CA LEU A 709 21.72 29.08 26.26
C LEU A 709 22.21 27.77 26.92
N LEU A 710 23.11 27.05 26.25
CA LEU A 710 23.68 25.76 26.65
C LEU A 710 25.03 25.88 27.38
N THR A 711 25.25 26.92 28.20
CA THR A 711 26.52 27.14 28.95
C THR A 711 26.91 26.02 29.91
N ARG A 712 26.08 24.97 30.05
CA ARG A 712 26.34 23.78 30.88
C ARG A 712 26.57 22.48 30.08
N PHE A 713 26.58 22.52 28.75
CA PHE A 713 26.79 21.34 27.89
C PHE A 713 28.19 21.32 27.25
N PRO A 714 28.94 20.20 27.29
CA PRO A 714 30.25 20.08 26.63
C PRO A 714 30.13 20.10 25.09
N ARG A 715 31.19 20.56 24.41
CA ARG A 715 31.27 20.79 22.95
C ARG A 715 30.65 19.66 22.11
N ILE A 716 29.57 19.99 21.40
CA ILE A 716 28.91 19.22 20.35
C ILE A 716 29.63 19.43 19.01
N ASP A 717 29.78 18.36 18.22
CA ASP A 717 30.36 18.43 16.86
C ASP A 717 29.35 19.04 15.89
N THR A 718 29.72 20.17 15.28
CA THR A 718 28.85 20.90 14.36
C THR A 718 28.82 20.32 12.94
N ALA A 719 29.71 19.39 12.60
CA ALA A 719 29.78 18.81 11.26
C ALA A 719 28.65 17.80 10.99
N ASN A 720 28.16 17.12 12.04
CA ASN A 720 27.20 16.01 11.94
C ASN A 720 25.77 16.40 12.39
N TYR A 721 25.53 17.68 12.68
CA TYR A 721 24.24 18.12 13.20
C TYR A 721 23.21 18.29 12.08
N ASP A 722 22.23 17.39 12.03
CA ASP A 722 21.07 17.50 11.15
C ASP A 722 19.81 17.88 11.96
N PRO A 723 19.31 19.13 11.85
CA PRO A 723 18.13 19.58 12.57
C PRO A 723 16.82 19.00 12.05
N THR A 724 16.79 18.32 10.91
CA THR A 724 15.57 17.70 10.35
C THR A 724 15.18 16.45 11.16
N ARG A 725 16.12 15.54 11.40
CA ARG A 725 15.91 14.34 12.24
C ARG A 725 15.38 14.65 13.66
N PHE A 726 15.87 15.72 14.29
CA PHE A 726 15.36 16.17 15.60
C PHE A 726 13.96 16.82 15.52
N LYS A 727 13.62 17.45 14.39
CA LYS A 727 12.26 17.99 14.16
C LYS A 727 11.25 16.88 13.94
N ASP A 728 11.64 15.83 13.21
CA ASP A 728 10.78 14.68 12.95
C ASP A 728 10.50 13.94 14.26
N LEU A 729 11.53 13.69 15.08
CA LEU A 729 11.35 13.12 16.42
C LEU A 729 10.50 14.01 17.34
N LEU A 730 10.67 15.33 17.28
CA LEU A 730 9.80 16.25 18.04
C LEU A 730 8.34 16.19 17.57
N ALA A 731 8.12 16.01 16.26
CA ALA A 731 6.79 15.85 15.69
C ALA A 731 6.15 14.54 16.18
N GLU A 732 6.88 13.43 16.15
CA GLU A 732 6.44 12.12 16.66
C GLU A 732 6.12 12.16 18.17
N VAL A 733 6.96 12.81 18.98
CA VAL A 733 6.69 12.97 20.43
C VAL A 733 5.45 13.82 20.69
N LYS A 734 5.20 14.85 19.86
CA LYS A 734 3.98 15.67 19.93
C LYS A 734 2.74 14.90 19.45
N LEU A 735 2.90 14.05 18.44
CA LEU A 735 1.86 13.18 17.94
C LEU A 735 1.48 12.14 19.01
N LEU A 736 2.44 11.47 19.64
CA LEU A 736 2.18 10.57 20.79
C LEU A 736 1.51 11.28 21.97
N GLU A 737 1.85 12.55 22.24
CA GLU A 737 1.16 13.35 23.28
C GLU A 737 -0.31 13.63 22.92
N GLN A 738 -0.59 13.83 21.63
CA GLN A 738 -1.94 13.96 21.11
C GLN A 738 -2.67 12.63 21.19
N GLU A 739 -2.09 11.53 20.75
CA GLU A 739 -2.66 10.18 20.81
C GLU A 739 -2.93 9.72 22.25
N CYS A 740 -2.05 10.05 23.20
CA CYS A 740 -2.26 9.83 24.63
C CYS A 740 -3.45 10.60 25.20
N ALA A 741 -3.88 11.68 24.53
CA ALA A 741 -5.07 12.41 24.93
C ALA A 741 -6.36 11.76 24.43
N VAL A 742 -6.29 10.82 23.48
CA VAL A 742 -7.47 10.26 22.81
C VAL A 742 -7.64 8.74 23.03
N ASN A 743 -6.55 7.97 23.19
CA ASN A 743 -6.57 6.51 23.32
C ASN A 743 -6.56 5.97 24.77
N SER A 744 -7.08 4.74 24.94
CA SER A 744 -7.03 3.94 26.17
C SER A 744 -5.76 3.09 26.31
N SER A 745 -4.89 2.98 25.30
CA SER A 745 -3.65 2.18 25.36
C SER A 745 -2.46 2.94 25.94
N TYR A 746 -2.57 3.36 27.20
CA TYR A 746 -1.47 3.96 27.94
C TYR A 746 -0.17 3.13 27.86
N GLU A 747 -0.27 1.81 27.87
CA GLU A 747 0.88 0.90 27.82
C GLU A 747 1.63 0.99 26.47
N GLU A 748 0.91 0.91 25.36
CA GLU A 748 1.48 1.01 24.01
C GLU A 748 2.15 2.37 23.78
N ASN A 749 1.49 3.46 24.19
CA ASN A 749 2.04 4.80 24.06
C ASN A 749 3.29 5.01 24.94
N MET A 750 3.33 4.39 26.12
CA MET A 750 4.51 4.43 26.98
C MET A 750 5.65 3.56 26.45
N ASP A 751 5.35 2.48 25.73
CA ASP A 751 6.36 1.67 25.06
C ASP A 751 6.92 2.37 23.82
N ARG A 752 6.08 2.96 22.97
CA ARG A 752 6.52 3.85 21.88
C ARG A 752 7.34 5.03 22.38
N LEU A 753 6.94 5.65 23.51
CA LEU A 753 7.75 6.72 24.13
C LEU A 753 9.13 6.23 24.57
N LYS A 754 9.27 4.97 25.02
CA LYS A 754 10.59 4.39 25.33
C LYS A 754 11.42 4.18 24.08
N GLU A 755 10.81 3.76 22.97
CA GLU A 755 11.48 3.60 21.68
C GLU A 755 11.97 4.95 21.13
N LEU A 756 11.10 5.97 21.10
CA LEU A 756 11.49 7.32 20.71
C LEU A 756 12.58 7.89 21.60
N LYS A 757 12.53 7.59 22.91
CA LYS A 757 13.61 7.93 23.83
C LYS A 757 14.92 7.20 23.52
N GLY A 758 14.85 5.97 23.02
CA GLY A 758 16.02 5.23 22.51
C GLY A 758 16.63 5.90 21.28
N MET A 759 15.80 6.30 20.31
CA MET A 759 16.23 7.05 19.12
C MET A 759 16.80 8.42 19.50
N TYR A 760 16.17 9.10 20.45
CA TYR A 760 16.67 10.34 21.02
C TYR A 760 18.05 10.18 21.66
N ASP A 761 18.22 9.19 22.54
CA ASP A 761 19.49 8.91 23.22
C ASP A 761 20.60 8.55 22.19
N ALA A 762 20.26 7.87 21.08
CA ALA A 762 21.17 7.56 19.99
C ALA A 762 21.61 8.80 19.19
N MET A 763 20.64 9.63 18.75
CA MET A 763 20.93 10.88 18.03
C MET A 763 21.69 11.88 18.91
N ARG A 764 21.36 11.95 20.20
CA ARG A 764 22.13 12.72 21.18
C ARG A 764 23.54 12.15 21.36
N GLY A 765 23.71 10.83 21.23
CA GLY A 765 25.01 10.17 21.27
C GLY A 765 25.91 10.54 20.09
N GLU A 766 25.36 10.57 18.86
CA GLU A 766 26.03 11.08 17.65
C GLU A 766 26.47 12.54 17.84
N LEU A 767 25.60 13.35 18.47
CA LEU A 767 25.83 14.76 18.70
C LEU A 767 26.93 15.05 19.74
N THR A 768 27.07 14.20 20.74
CA THR A 768 27.98 14.38 21.90
C THR A 768 29.23 13.48 21.84
N GLY A 769 29.32 12.62 20.83
CA GLY A 769 30.37 11.61 20.68
C GLY A 769 30.43 10.63 21.84
N PHE A 770 29.26 10.28 22.42
CA PHE A 770 29.14 9.29 23.48
C PHE A 770 27.78 8.58 23.45
N ARG A 771 27.80 7.29 23.15
CA ARG A 771 26.58 6.48 22.94
C ARG A 771 25.92 6.04 24.25
N GLU A 772 24.90 6.78 24.69
CA GLU A 772 24.14 6.52 25.91
C GLU A 772 23.32 5.22 25.87
N ASP A 773 22.92 4.79 24.67
CA ASP A 773 22.23 3.53 24.40
C ASP A 773 23.10 2.30 24.70
N ILE A 774 24.41 2.39 24.47
CA ILE A 774 25.37 1.30 24.70
C ILE A 774 25.94 1.30 26.13
N ALA A 775 25.93 2.44 26.83
CA ALA A 775 26.59 2.60 28.12
C ALA A 775 26.08 1.63 29.22
N LYS A 776 24.78 1.30 29.22
CA LYS A 776 24.21 0.32 30.18
C LYS A 776 24.63 -1.12 29.86
N ASP A 777 24.80 -1.42 28.58
CA ASP A 777 25.19 -2.75 28.12
C ASP A 777 26.65 -3.07 28.42
N VAL A 778 27.49 -2.04 28.52
CA VAL A 778 28.90 -2.18 28.93
C VAL A 778 29.00 -2.67 30.36
N VAL A 779 28.09 -2.26 31.26
CA VAL A 779 28.04 -2.78 32.65
C VAL A 779 27.80 -4.29 32.65
N LYS A 780 26.76 -4.75 31.95
CA LYS A 780 26.41 -6.17 31.86
C LYS A 780 27.51 -6.98 31.19
N ALA A 781 28.08 -6.47 30.09
CA ALA A 781 29.17 -7.13 29.38
C ALA A 781 30.45 -7.23 30.24
N ALA A 782 30.77 -6.18 31.00
CA ALA A 782 31.90 -6.18 31.92
C ALA A 782 31.69 -7.15 33.08
N GLU A 783 30.49 -7.22 33.67
CA GLU A 783 30.19 -8.20 34.72
C GLU A 783 30.28 -9.64 34.22
N LYS A 784 29.77 -9.91 33.02
CA LYS A 784 29.92 -11.23 32.36
C LYS A 784 31.40 -11.56 32.09
N ALA A 785 32.18 -10.59 31.63
CA ALA A 785 33.61 -10.77 31.39
C ALA A 785 34.35 -11.06 32.70
N VAL A 786 34.12 -10.28 33.76
CA VAL A 786 34.74 -10.48 35.08
C VAL A 786 34.39 -11.86 35.65
N ALA A 787 33.12 -12.26 35.63
CA ALA A 787 32.72 -13.58 36.11
C ALA A 787 33.43 -14.72 35.34
N ARG A 788 33.58 -14.57 34.01
CA ARG A 788 34.30 -15.56 33.19
C ARG A 788 35.81 -15.54 33.43
N MET A 789 36.40 -14.39 33.72
CA MET A 789 37.80 -14.29 34.14
C MET A 789 38.04 -15.02 35.46
N GLU A 790 37.13 -14.87 36.43
CA GLU A 790 37.20 -15.55 37.72
C GLU A 790 37.00 -17.07 37.61
N SER A 791 36.05 -17.51 36.77
CA SER A 791 35.84 -18.94 36.46
C SER A 791 37.08 -19.56 35.82
N ALA A 792 37.60 -18.93 34.75
CA ALA A 792 38.78 -19.40 34.04
C ALA A 792 40.02 -19.50 34.94
N LYS A 793 40.16 -18.55 35.87
CA LYS A 793 41.24 -18.56 36.86
C LYS A 793 41.08 -19.71 37.85
N THR A 794 39.89 -19.89 38.41
CA THR A 794 39.59 -20.93 39.41
C THR A 794 39.78 -22.33 38.81
N PHE A 795 39.28 -22.55 37.60
CA PHE A 795 39.41 -23.82 36.90
C PHE A 795 40.88 -24.15 36.57
N ALA A 796 41.63 -23.17 36.06
CA ALA A 796 43.06 -23.36 35.76
C ALA A 796 43.88 -23.67 37.02
N GLU A 797 43.60 -22.99 38.14
CA GLU A 797 44.36 -23.14 39.39
C GLU A 797 43.95 -24.37 40.22
N GLY A 798 42.74 -24.91 40.05
CA GLY A 798 42.18 -25.99 40.87
C GLY A 798 41.78 -27.25 40.10
N ASP A 799 40.71 -27.17 39.31
CA ASP A 799 40.06 -28.33 38.70
C ASP A 799 40.95 -29.00 37.66
N PHE A 800 41.63 -28.22 36.82
CA PHE A 800 42.60 -28.74 35.85
C PHE A 800 43.72 -29.53 36.52
N ILE A 801 44.21 -29.07 37.69
CA ILE A 801 45.25 -29.79 38.44
C ILE A 801 44.71 -31.11 38.97
N THR A 802 43.50 -31.08 39.50
CA THR A 802 42.84 -32.23 40.12
C THR A 802 42.52 -33.31 39.09
N ASP A 803 42.05 -32.93 37.91
CA ASP A 803 41.68 -33.88 36.85
C ASP A 803 42.91 -34.48 36.16
N VAL A 804 43.99 -33.70 35.98
CA VAL A 804 45.28 -34.26 35.57
C VAL A 804 45.84 -35.20 36.63
N ALA A 805 45.74 -34.87 37.92
CA ALA A 805 46.21 -35.73 39.00
C ALA A 805 45.44 -37.06 39.11
N LYS A 806 44.11 -37.05 38.96
CA LYS A 806 43.28 -38.28 38.97
C LYS A 806 43.68 -39.28 37.88
N GLN A 807 44.08 -38.79 36.70
CA GLN A 807 44.54 -39.64 35.59
C GLN A 807 45.96 -40.16 35.81
N GLN A 808 46.81 -39.42 36.54
CA GLN A 808 48.12 -39.90 36.96
C GLN A 808 48.04 -41.03 38.00
N GLU A 809 47.10 -40.95 38.95
CA GLU A 809 46.85 -42.02 39.93
C GLU A 809 46.41 -43.35 39.26
N ALA A 810 45.87 -43.30 38.04
CA ALA A 810 45.42 -44.47 37.27
C ALA A 810 46.53 -45.24 36.51
N GLY A 811 47.81 -44.88 36.69
CA GLY A 811 48.94 -45.76 36.33
C GLY A 811 49.99 -45.21 35.36
N GLU A 812 49.97 -43.93 34.99
CA GLU A 812 50.99 -43.32 34.14
C GLU A 812 51.61 -42.07 34.80
N ASN A 813 52.75 -42.25 35.47
CA ASN A 813 53.46 -41.15 36.14
C ASN A 813 54.34 -40.37 35.15
N TYR A 814 53.90 -39.17 34.72
CA TYR A 814 54.67 -38.33 33.80
C TYR A 814 54.87 -36.85 34.19
N VAL A 815 54.19 -36.26 35.19
CA VAL A 815 54.41 -34.84 35.57
C VAL A 815 54.26 -34.58 37.08
N ASP A 816 55.25 -33.93 37.70
CA ASP A 816 55.21 -33.49 39.10
C ASP A 816 54.13 -32.43 39.36
N THR A 817 53.28 -32.65 40.37
CA THR A 817 52.21 -31.72 40.79
C THR A 817 52.71 -30.31 41.12
N SER A 818 53.95 -30.17 41.62
CA SER A 818 54.55 -28.86 41.89
C SER A 818 54.84 -28.08 40.60
N SER A 819 55.25 -28.79 39.55
CA SER A 819 55.50 -28.23 38.21
C SER A 819 54.19 -27.90 37.50
N LEU A 820 53.15 -28.72 37.68
CA LEU A 820 51.80 -28.44 37.17
C LEU A 820 51.21 -27.17 37.82
N LYS A 821 51.34 -27.01 39.14
CA LYS A 821 50.96 -25.78 39.85
C LYS A 821 51.70 -24.55 39.35
N ARG A 822 53.00 -24.65 39.06
CA ARG A 822 53.78 -23.54 38.46
C ARG A 822 53.30 -23.22 37.05
N PHE A 823 53.00 -24.23 36.24
CA PHE A 823 52.46 -24.05 34.90
C PHE A 823 51.09 -23.37 34.91
N THR A 824 50.15 -23.85 35.73
CA THR A 824 48.81 -23.24 35.83
C THR A 824 48.85 -21.83 36.40
N THR A 825 49.75 -21.55 37.36
CA THR A 825 50.00 -20.19 37.84
C THR A 825 50.49 -19.28 36.70
N CYS A 826 51.34 -19.77 35.79
CA CYS A 826 51.75 -19.00 34.60
C CYS A 826 50.60 -18.74 33.62
N VAL A 827 49.64 -19.68 33.51
CA VAL A 827 48.43 -19.54 32.67
C VAL A 827 47.43 -18.56 33.28
N SER A 828 47.25 -18.57 34.60
CA SER A 828 46.26 -17.75 35.31
C SER A 828 46.74 -16.33 35.67
N LYS A 829 48.06 -16.14 35.87
CA LYS A 829 48.69 -14.84 36.18
C LYS A 829 48.26 -13.67 35.29
N PRO A 830 48.07 -13.82 33.96
CA PRO A 830 47.61 -12.70 33.14
C PRO A 830 46.13 -12.35 33.34
N ILE A 831 45.29 -13.24 33.91
CA ILE A 831 43.84 -13.05 34.07
C ILE A 831 43.55 -12.27 35.37
N ILE A 832 43.67 -10.94 35.31
CA ILE A 832 43.41 -10.05 36.44
C ILE A 832 42.28 -9.08 36.04
N PRO A 833 41.09 -9.16 36.68
CA PRO A 833 39.96 -8.28 36.34
C PRO A 833 40.21 -6.80 36.71
N GLY A 834 41.10 -6.51 37.66
CA GLY A 834 41.50 -5.14 38.03
C GLY A 834 40.30 -4.27 38.44
N GLU A 835 40.32 -2.99 38.04
CA GLU A 835 39.22 -2.03 38.28
C GLU A 835 38.13 -2.03 37.18
N LEU A 836 38.11 -3.05 36.31
CA LEU A 836 37.21 -3.08 35.15
C LEU A 836 35.72 -2.92 35.55
N ARG A 837 35.31 -3.53 36.67
CA ARG A 837 33.94 -3.38 37.20
C ARG A 837 33.65 -1.95 37.65
N ALA A 838 34.61 -1.29 38.30
CA ALA A 838 34.46 0.08 38.77
C ALA A 838 34.36 1.06 37.59
N HIS A 839 35.20 0.91 36.57
CA HIS A 839 35.12 1.71 35.35
C HIS A 839 33.81 1.49 34.59
N ALA A 840 33.35 0.24 34.47
CA ALA A 840 32.06 -0.06 33.84
C ALA A 840 30.89 0.59 34.57
N LEU A 841 30.88 0.56 35.91
CA LEU A 841 29.86 1.24 36.72
C LEU A 841 29.89 2.77 36.53
N ILE A 842 31.08 3.37 36.42
CA ILE A 842 31.21 4.80 36.10
C ILE A 842 30.64 5.09 34.71
N ILE A 843 30.97 4.27 33.69
CA ILE A 843 30.46 4.40 32.32
C ILE A 843 28.92 4.33 32.28
N GLY A 844 28.31 3.44 33.06
CA GLY A 844 26.85 3.25 33.11
C GLY A 844 26.08 4.28 33.96
N ASP A 845 26.76 5.08 34.78
CA ASP A 845 26.12 6.02 35.70
C ASP A 845 25.84 7.37 35.01
N LYS A 846 24.56 7.64 34.70
CA LYS A 846 24.09 8.89 34.10
C LYS A 846 24.30 10.13 35.00
N LYS A 847 24.60 9.96 36.31
CA LYS A 847 24.91 11.06 37.22
C LYS A 847 26.36 11.55 37.12
N LYS A 848 27.24 10.76 36.50
CA LYS A 848 28.66 11.10 36.29
C LYS A 848 28.84 11.98 35.07
N THR A 849 29.86 12.83 35.10
CA THR A 849 30.13 13.76 33.98
C THR A 849 30.61 12.99 32.74
N LEU A 850 30.36 13.55 31.55
CA LEU A 850 30.80 12.95 30.29
C LEU A 850 32.31 12.70 30.24
N GLU A 851 33.10 13.61 30.81
CA GLU A 851 34.56 13.54 30.88
C GLU A 851 35.02 12.38 31.77
N GLU A 852 34.40 12.19 32.93
CA GLU A 852 34.67 11.06 33.82
C GLU A 852 34.31 9.72 33.14
N ARG A 853 33.20 9.68 32.41
CA ARG A 853 32.73 8.48 31.70
C ARG A 853 33.62 8.13 30.50
N LYS A 854 34.04 9.12 29.71
CA LYS A 854 35.02 8.94 28.61
C LYS A 854 36.38 8.50 29.13
N LYS A 855 36.85 9.05 30.26
CA LYS A 855 38.08 8.60 30.92
C LYS A 855 37.98 7.14 31.40
N ALA A 856 36.87 6.78 32.06
CA ALA A 856 36.63 5.42 32.51
C ALA A 856 36.58 4.40 31.35
N ARG A 857 36.08 4.78 30.18
CA ARG A 857 36.15 3.97 28.95
C ARG A 857 37.61 3.71 28.53
N GLU A 858 38.44 4.74 28.44
CA GLU A 858 39.84 4.58 28.05
C GLU A 858 40.60 3.71 29.06
N ASP A 859 40.35 3.90 30.36
CA ASP A 859 40.97 3.10 31.41
C ASP A 859 40.47 1.64 31.38
N ALA A 860 39.20 1.39 31.05
CA ALA A 860 38.69 0.04 30.80
C ALA A 860 39.35 -0.62 29.57
N LEU A 861 39.53 0.11 28.46
CA LEU A 861 40.23 -0.39 27.26
C LEU A 861 41.70 -0.71 27.54
N ARG A 862 42.36 0.08 28.39
CA ARG A 862 43.74 -0.17 28.86
C ARG A 862 43.86 -1.46 29.68
N ILE A 863 42.77 -1.97 30.25
CA ILE A 863 42.73 -3.27 30.94
C ILE A 863 42.44 -4.40 29.93
N VAL A 864 41.40 -4.23 29.10
CA VAL A 864 40.90 -5.29 28.20
C VAL A 864 41.89 -5.63 27.06
N ARG A 865 42.50 -4.64 26.42
CA ARG A 865 43.41 -4.86 25.27
C ARG A 865 44.66 -5.67 25.62
N PRO A 866 45.40 -5.35 26.71
CA PRO A 866 46.54 -6.18 27.12
C PRO A 866 46.14 -7.60 27.50
N LEU A 867 44.95 -7.80 28.08
CA LEU A 867 44.41 -9.12 28.39
C LEU A 867 44.18 -9.95 27.12
N LEU A 868 43.47 -9.41 26.13
CA LEU A 868 43.24 -10.07 24.84
C LEU A 868 44.56 -10.41 24.12
N ALA A 869 45.50 -9.45 24.07
CA ALA A 869 46.80 -9.68 23.45
C ALA A 869 47.59 -10.82 24.14
N ARG A 870 47.54 -10.90 25.48
CA ARG A 870 48.20 -11.98 26.24
C ARG A 870 47.51 -13.33 26.03
N LEU A 871 46.18 -13.38 26.04
CA LEU A 871 45.41 -14.59 25.74
C LEU A 871 45.75 -15.18 24.35
N ASP A 872 46.11 -14.32 23.39
CA ASP A 872 46.41 -14.73 22.01
C ASP A 872 47.89 -15.03 21.76
N SER A 873 48.81 -14.45 22.53
CA SER A 873 50.25 -14.54 22.28
C SER A 873 51.02 -15.43 23.25
N ASP A 874 50.57 -15.58 24.50
CA ASP A 874 51.34 -16.26 25.54
C ASP A 874 51.45 -17.77 25.28
N LYS A 875 52.69 -18.28 25.32
CA LYS A 875 53.02 -19.67 25.03
C LYS A 875 52.39 -20.62 26.05
N ALA A 876 52.31 -20.23 27.32
CA ALA A 876 51.69 -21.07 28.36
C ALA A 876 50.20 -21.28 28.09
N ILE A 877 49.49 -20.23 27.69
CA ILE A 877 48.06 -20.27 27.37
C ILE A 877 47.81 -21.08 26.09
N LYS A 878 48.66 -20.93 25.06
CA LYS A 878 48.56 -21.75 23.84
C LYS A 878 48.75 -23.24 24.11
N LEU A 879 49.69 -23.59 25.00
CA LEU A 879 49.91 -24.97 25.40
C LEU A 879 48.75 -25.50 26.25
N TYR A 880 48.23 -24.68 27.17
CA TYR A 880 47.07 -25.00 27.99
C TYR A 880 45.82 -25.31 27.14
N ARG A 881 45.52 -24.48 26.13
CA ARG A 881 44.39 -24.69 25.19
C ARG A 881 44.49 -25.98 24.37
N ARG A 882 45.70 -26.51 24.18
CA ARG A 882 45.95 -27.76 23.43
C ARG A 882 45.91 -29.00 24.32
N HIS A 883 45.79 -28.83 25.64
CA HIS A 883 45.81 -29.95 26.57
C HIS A 883 44.48 -30.73 26.53
N PRO A 884 44.48 -32.08 26.56
CA PRO A 884 43.25 -32.88 26.50
C PRO A 884 42.26 -32.56 27.64
N PHE A 885 42.75 -32.34 28.86
CA PHE A 885 41.91 -31.91 30.00
C PHE A 885 41.58 -30.41 29.99
N GLY A 886 42.03 -29.67 28.98
CA GLY A 886 41.59 -28.31 28.74
C GLY A 886 40.25 -28.24 28.00
N LEU A 887 39.70 -29.36 27.50
CA LEU A 887 38.63 -29.36 26.49
C LEU A 887 37.34 -28.59 26.88
N ASP A 888 36.96 -28.50 28.16
CA ASP A 888 35.91 -27.57 28.65
C ASP A 888 36.45 -26.14 28.87
N ASN A 889 37.10 -25.59 27.82
CA ASN A 889 37.98 -24.42 27.88
C ASN A 889 37.27 -23.09 28.27
N ASP A 890 37.25 -22.75 29.55
CA ASP A 890 36.82 -21.42 30.03
C ASP A 890 37.64 -20.27 29.39
N ILE A 891 38.92 -20.47 29.07
CA ILE A 891 39.76 -19.47 28.38
C ILE A 891 39.35 -19.26 26.90
N ASN A 892 38.84 -20.31 26.23
CA ASN A 892 38.33 -20.18 24.86
C ASN A 892 36.96 -19.49 24.83
N VAL A 893 36.17 -19.62 25.90
CA VAL A 893 34.90 -18.88 26.08
C VAL A 893 35.14 -17.44 26.54
N LEU A 894 36.18 -17.19 27.34
CA LEU A 894 36.54 -15.87 27.84
C LEU A 894 36.94 -14.91 26.70
N ARG A 895 37.69 -15.39 25.69
CA ARG A 895 38.17 -14.54 24.58
C ARG A 895 37.02 -13.87 23.81
N PRO A 896 36.00 -14.59 23.29
CA PRO A 896 34.85 -13.97 22.64
C PRO A 896 34.13 -12.93 23.51
N VAL A 897 33.99 -13.18 24.81
CA VAL A 897 33.32 -12.25 25.74
C VAL A 897 34.13 -10.96 25.93
N LEU A 898 35.46 -11.06 26.03
CA LEU A 898 36.35 -9.89 26.09
C LEU A 898 36.39 -9.11 24.77
N VAL A 899 36.35 -9.78 23.61
CA VAL A 899 36.23 -9.11 22.30
C VAL A 899 34.91 -8.35 22.19
N GLN A 900 33.80 -8.95 22.61
CA GLN A 900 32.49 -8.27 22.65
C GLN A 900 32.52 -7.04 23.56
N LEU A 901 33.17 -7.13 24.72
CA LEU A 901 33.35 -5.99 25.62
C LEU A 901 34.24 -4.90 24.98
N GLU A 902 35.34 -5.26 24.31
CA GLU A 902 36.19 -4.31 23.59
C GLU A 902 35.42 -3.58 22.49
N VAL A 903 34.66 -4.32 21.67
CA VAL A 903 33.84 -3.72 20.61
C VAL A 903 32.84 -2.72 21.20
N LYS A 904 32.13 -3.10 22.27
CA LYS A 904 31.19 -2.21 22.96
C LYS A 904 31.87 -0.97 23.57
N LEU A 905 33.05 -1.14 24.15
CA LEU A 905 33.83 -0.01 24.66
C LEU A 905 34.29 0.89 23.50
N LEU A 906 34.66 0.34 22.33
CA LEU A 906 35.07 1.13 21.17
C LEU A 906 33.90 1.91 20.56
N THR A 907 32.72 1.30 20.43
CA THR A 907 31.53 1.97 19.89
C THR A 907 30.97 3.06 20.81
N LEU A 908 31.38 3.13 22.09
CA LEU A 908 31.00 4.25 22.96
C LEU A 908 31.48 5.63 22.48
N ALA A 909 32.49 5.73 21.61
CA ALA A 909 33.01 7.03 21.14
C ALA A 909 33.12 7.13 19.62
N SER A 910 32.20 6.48 18.89
CA SER A 910 31.99 6.77 17.46
C SER A 910 31.15 8.02 17.29
#